data_AF-A0A927IHR8-F1
#
_entry.id   AF-A0A927IHR8-F1
#
_cell.length_a   1.000
_cell.length_b   1.000
_cell.length_c   1.000
_cell.angle_alpha   90.00
_cell.angle_beta   90.00
_cell.angle_gamma   90.00
#
_symmetry.space_group_name_H-M   'P 1'
#
loop_
_entity.id
_entity.type
_entity.pdbx_description
1 polymer ?
#
loop_
_entity_poly.entity_id
_entity_poly.type
_entity_poly.pdbx_seq_one_letter_code
_entity_poly.pdbx_strand_id
1 'polypeptide(L)'
;MLRSEELIEAPSWVEFNQNAQAGTPWQSSLRDFSYAGYRFSNAPLPQLDDWQSIDVTDYGAIPDDGLFDDTAIRAAIEAAESSNGPVVIDFPAGRFLVADEANAKSPIEVNRGYIVFRGVGAHDNGTEIFADWSGGENDEGVPTDGGPWRFIFRPENRTTETITILIEGVRKGERVVTVDDASQLTPGDSVDLVYNDSQSREANFPGLEFNSAWNSSNKGIRSFEKHIISRVIGNQVVFENPVQLNIELDTGYARLETHPHISEVGIIGIRFSSDWANHPDTFSHHKNAVVDYAWNAVLFENVRDSWIRDTEFRDWNQGLAIDRSIAITVKDVEFSGKPGHSSYYARYSYGTLFENCLNTASHWHAAGMRWSTTSTVFKNCTLGEKSVDCHGYHPYANLLDNVTKGNFTRNGGAKSAYPNSGPDLTFWNFEKAGETRSNYDFWNPTQQPLYTYARPLFIGFSSPGKTVGFANEGLDELREQQPYPQSLFEAQLQMRRYGAYHSASSFVSNHPPVHANNLNPSVYWESSHAGLGQWIMTDLGTPYEVLGVYLAFEEMNIEKLRVEIWDDSSWQKAWEGEVSEQEALQLYFDSKANTRKLRMTVTSMKQGHESEPLRIRSFKALQHLDTSSSSEINFSRQGNGNTTWSLIVREGSDPAIYAPSVFESKDLRGWIELNPEATFDLDTNSWTLPIARPVEATFWRGNRNPGN
;
A
#
# COMPACT_ATOMS: atom_id res chain seq x y z
N MET A 1 -18.82 -10.93 10.21
CA MET A 1 -19.17 -11.04 11.65
C MET A 1 -17.86 -11.11 12.41
N LEU A 2 -17.40 -10.00 12.97
CA LEU A 2 -16.27 -10.00 13.91
C LEU A 2 -16.76 -10.73 15.17
N ARG A 3 -16.07 -11.80 15.58
CA ARG A 3 -16.31 -12.38 16.91
C ARG A 3 -16.02 -11.28 17.92
N SER A 4 -16.89 -11.12 18.92
CA SER A 4 -16.80 -10.11 19.97
C SER A 4 -15.67 -10.36 20.97
N GLU A 5 -14.52 -10.86 20.51
CA GLU A 5 -13.32 -11.01 21.32
C GLU A 5 -12.60 -9.66 21.34
N GLU A 6 -12.24 -9.19 22.54
CA GLU A 6 -11.49 -7.96 22.74
C GLU A 6 -10.13 -8.07 22.04
N LEU A 7 -9.78 -7.08 21.21
CA LEU A 7 -8.47 -7.07 20.55
C LEU A 7 -7.37 -6.93 21.62
N ILE A 8 -6.33 -7.75 21.53
CA ILE A 8 -5.22 -7.75 22.49
C ILE A 8 -4.04 -7.00 21.90
N GLU A 9 -3.53 -6.00 22.61
CA GLU A 9 -2.40 -5.19 22.13
C GLU A 9 -1.16 -6.05 21.90
N ALA A 10 -0.65 -6.00 20.67
CA ALA A 10 0.58 -6.64 20.28
C ALA A 10 1.79 -5.91 20.90
N PRO A 11 2.62 -6.58 21.71
CA PRO A 11 3.87 -6.00 22.21
C PRO A 11 4.75 -5.44 21.08
N SER A 12 4.83 -6.15 19.95
CA SER A 12 5.61 -5.71 18.79
C SER A 12 5.11 -4.40 18.16
N TRP A 13 3.81 -4.11 18.24
CA TRP A 13 3.24 -2.82 17.82
C TRP A 13 3.70 -1.67 18.74
N VAL A 14 3.73 -1.92 20.06
CA VAL A 14 4.20 -0.92 21.03
C VAL A 14 5.68 -0.62 20.81
N GLU A 15 6.50 -1.66 20.66
CA GLU A 15 7.94 -1.55 20.37
C GLU A 15 8.20 -0.77 19.08
N PHE A 16 7.47 -1.08 18.00
CA PHE A 16 7.57 -0.39 16.72
C PHE A 16 7.40 1.13 16.88
N ASN A 17 6.36 1.56 17.60
CA ASN A 17 6.09 2.99 17.80
C ASN A 17 7.15 3.66 18.70
N GLN A 18 7.63 2.97 19.74
CA GLN A 18 8.70 3.49 20.61
C GLN A 18 9.99 3.71 19.83
N ASN A 19 10.40 2.74 19.02
CA ASN A 19 11.62 2.84 18.20
C ASN A 19 11.48 3.87 17.08
N ALA A 20 10.29 4.01 16.49
CA ALA A 20 10.01 5.07 15.53
C ALA A 20 10.15 6.46 16.18
N GLN A 21 9.57 6.67 17.37
CA GLN A 21 9.68 7.93 18.12
C GLN A 21 11.13 8.22 18.53
N ALA A 22 11.89 7.20 18.92
CA ALA A 22 13.30 7.33 19.29
C ALA A 22 14.24 7.59 18.10
N GLY A 23 13.75 7.51 16.86
CA GLY A 23 14.57 7.66 15.65
C GLY A 23 15.49 6.46 15.42
N THR A 24 15.13 5.27 15.90
CA THR A 24 15.92 4.03 15.82
C THR A 24 15.14 2.88 15.16
N PRO A 25 14.54 3.06 13.96
CA PRO A 25 13.70 2.06 13.32
C PRO A 25 14.41 0.73 13.00
N TRP A 26 15.75 0.71 12.95
CA TRP A 26 16.54 -0.52 12.79
C TRP A 26 16.50 -1.44 14.00
N GLN A 27 16.04 -0.96 15.16
CA GLN A 27 15.84 -1.78 16.36
C GLN A 27 14.46 -2.45 16.42
N SER A 28 13.53 -2.03 15.55
CA SER A 28 12.18 -2.60 15.52
C SER A 28 12.17 -4.02 14.97
N SER A 29 11.45 -4.89 15.67
CA SER A 29 11.09 -6.22 15.21
C SER A 29 10.22 -6.16 13.94
N LEU A 30 9.32 -5.18 13.86
CA LEU A 30 8.46 -4.95 12.69
C LEU A 30 9.09 -3.95 11.72
N ARG A 31 8.87 -4.18 10.42
CA ARG A 31 9.22 -3.24 9.35
C ARG A 31 8.10 -2.24 9.12
N ASP A 32 8.42 -1.08 8.57
CA ASP A 32 7.41 -0.10 8.14
C ASP A 32 6.89 -0.48 6.76
N PHE A 33 5.67 -1.02 6.73
CA PHE A 33 4.97 -1.45 5.52
C PHE A 33 4.06 -0.36 4.95
N SER A 34 4.01 0.83 5.57
CA SER A 34 3.08 1.90 5.17
C SER A 34 3.36 2.48 3.79
N TYR A 35 4.49 2.14 3.16
CA TYR A 35 4.87 2.52 1.80
C TYR A 35 4.46 1.49 0.74
N ALA A 36 3.37 0.74 0.98
CA ALA A 36 2.74 -0.07 -0.06
C ALA A 36 1.57 0.67 -0.72
N GLY A 37 1.33 0.38 -2.00
CA GLY A 37 0.20 0.91 -2.76
C GLY A 37 0.55 2.11 -3.66
N TYR A 38 -0.43 2.50 -4.48
CA TYR A 38 -0.38 3.64 -5.39
C TYR A 38 0.15 4.90 -4.70
N ARG A 39 1.24 5.48 -5.24
CA ARG A 39 1.95 6.63 -4.64
C ARG A 39 2.23 6.43 -3.15
N PHE A 40 2.61 5.21 -2.78
CA PHE A 40 2.80 4.77 -1.41
C PHE A 40 1.60 5.07 -0.50
N SER A 41 0.37 4.93 -1.01
CA SER A 41 -0.86 5.25 -0.28
C SER A 41 -0.97 6.71 0.22
N ASN A 42 -0.17 7.63 -0.35
CA ASN A 42 -0.26 9.06 -0.06
C ASN A 42 -1.44 9.74 -0.77
N ALA A 43 -1.97 9.11 -1.82
CA ALA A 43 -3.08 9.61 -2.62
C ALA A 43 -4.13 8.52 -2.85
N PRO A 44 -5.43 8.87 -2.98
CA PRO A 44 -6.42 7.94 -3.51
C PRO A 44 -6.09 7.59 -4.96
N LEU A 45 -6.65 6.48 -5.46
CA LEU A 45 -6.60 6.17 -6.89
C LEU A 45 -7.25 7.31 -7.70
N PRO A 46 -6.69 7.67 -8.86
CA PRO A 46 -7.13 8.83 -9.63
C PRO A 46 -8.57 8.66 -10.13
N GLN A 47 -9.32 9.75 -10.11
CA GLN A 47 -10.57 9.86 -10.85
C GLN A 47 -10.23 10.15 -12.32
N LEU A 48 -10.96 9.52 -13.24
CA LEU A 48 -10.59 9.49 -14.66
C LEU A 48 -11.48 10.38 -15.53
N ASP A 49 -12.41 11.12 -14.93
CA ASP A 49 -13.41 11.90 -15.67
C ASP A 49 -12.79 13.05 -16.49
N ASP A 50 -11.62 13.54 -16.09
CA ASP A 50 -10.87 14.60 -16.78
C ASP A 50 -9.87 14.07 -17.83
N TRP A 51 -9.73 12.74 -17.96
CA TRP A 51 -8.81 12.15 -18.94
C TRP A 51 -9.47 12.06 -20.31
N GLN A 52 -8.68 12.12 -21.38
CA GLN A 52 -9.22 11.89 -22.72
C GLN A 52 -9.72 10.45 -22.80
N SER A 53 -10.97 10.27 -23.21
CA SER A 53 -11.55 8.96 -23.46
C SER A 53 -11.42 8.59 -24.94
N ILE A 54 -11.06 7.33 -25.19
CA ILE A 54 -11.02 6.70 -26.50
C ILE A 54 -11.82 5.39 -26.39
N ASP A 55 -12.91 5.25 -27.14
CA ASP A 55 -13.68 4.01 -27.17
C ASP A 55 -13.06 3.03 -28.17
N VAL A 56 -12.82 1.77 -27.77
CA VAL A 56 -12.24 0.75 -28.65
C VAL A 56 -13.09 0.48 -29.90
N THR A 57 -14.40 0.75 -29.85
CA THR A 57 -15.32 0.55 -30.98
C THR A 57 -15.09 1.57 -32.10
N ASP A 58 -14.54 2.75 -31.80
CA ASP A 58 -14.13 3.73 -32.82
C ASP A 58 -12.95 3.22 -33.68
N TYR A 59 -12.26 2.18 -33.21
CA TYR A 59 -11.14 1.53 -33.88
C TYR A 59 -11.52 0.18 -34.50
N GLY A 60 -12.81 -0.14 -34.48
CA GLY A 60 -13.37 -1.32 -35.15
C GLY A 60 -13.55 -2.55 -34.26
N ALA A 61 -13.37 -2.43 -32.94
CA ALA A 61 -13.73 -3.50 -32.02
C ALA A 61 -15.25 -3.60 -31.94
N ILE A 62 -15.81 -4.81 -31.94
CA ILE A 62 -17.27 -5.00 -31.85
C ILE A 62 -17.54 -6.11 -30.84
N PRO A 63 -18.08 -5.79 -29.65
CA PRO A 63 -18.36 -6.81 -28.67
C PRO A 63 -19.43 -7.79 -29.19
N ASP A 64 -19.30 -9.05 -28.81
CA ASP A 64 -20.25 -10.14 -29.06
C ASP A 64 -20.49 -10.49 -30.55
N ASP A 65 -19.63 -10.07 -31.48
CA ASP A 65 -19.79 -10.37 -32.92
C ASP A 65 -19.17 -11.71 -33.36
N GLY A 66 -18.36 -12.32 -32.49
CA GLY A 66 -17.68 -13.59 -32.74
C GLY A 66 -16.41 -13.45 -33.61
N LEU A 67 -15.93 -12.23 -33.84
CA LEU A 67 -14.68 -11.92 -34.54
C LEU A 67 -13.62 -11.43 -33.53
N PHE A 68 -12.36 -11.43 -33.99
CA PHE A 68 -11.23 -11.03 -33.15
C PHE A 68 -10.98 -9.51 -33.19
N ASP A 69 -10.81 -8.93 -32.01
CA ASP A 69 -10.62 -7.51 -31.76
C ASP A 69 -9.15 -7.10 -31.59
N ASP A 70 -8.18 -8.03 -31.73
CA ASP A 70 -6.74 -7.77 -31.52
C ASP A 70 -6.26 -6.52 -32.27
N THR A 71 -6.65 -6.39 -33.54
CA THR A 71 -6.22 -5.27 -34.40
C THR A 71 -6.83 -3.95 -33.93
N ALA A 72 -8.11 -3.96 -33.55
CA ALA A 72 -8.81 -2.76 -33.10
C ALA A 72 -8.29 -2.28 -31.74
N ILE A 73 -8.06 -3.20 -30.80
CA ILE A 73 -7.49 -2.88 -29.48
C ILE A 73 -6.09 -2.29 -29.65
N ARG A 74 -5.23 -2.87 -30.52
CA ARG A 74 -3.90 -2.31 -30.81
C ARG A 74 -3.98 -0.93 -31.44
N ALA A 75 -4.92 -0.69 -32.35
CA ALA A 75 -5.11 0.62 -32.97
C ALA A 75 -5.59 1.67 -31.95
N ALA A 76 -6.45 1.29 -31.01
CA ALA A 76 -6.86 2.16 -29.90
C ALA A 76 -5.67 2.50 -28.98
N ILE A 77 -4.81 1.52 -28.69
CA ILE A 77 -3.57 1.75 -27.92
C ILE A 77 -2.61 2.67 -28.68
N GLU A 78 -2.36 2.44 -29.97
CA GLU A 78 -1.49 3.30 -30.78
C GLU A 78 -2.00 4.75 -30.80
N ALA A 79 -3.31 4.94 -30.92
CA ALA A 79 -3.93 6.26 -30.83
C ALA A 79 -3.80 6.87 -29.44
N ALA A 80 -3.98 6.07 -28.38
CA ALA A 80 -3.76 6.50 -27.02
C ALA A 80 -2.30 6.92 -26.82
N GLU A 81 -1.32 6.16 -27.26
CA GLU A 81 0.11 6.45 -27.15
C GLU A 81 0.55 7.69 -27.95
N SER A 82 -0.10 7.92 -29.09
CA SER A 82 0.11 9.09 -29.95
C SER A 82 -0.57 10.37 -29.45
N SER A 83 -1.44 10.28 -28.44
CA SER A 83 -2.14 11.43 -27.87
C SER A 83 -1.24 12.32 -27.02
N ASN A 84 -1.66 13.58 -26.83
CA ASN A 84 -1.04 14.48 -25.87
C ASN A 84 -1.76 14.37 -24.52
N GLY A 85 -1.15 13.69 -23.55
CA GLY A 85 -1.63 13.61 -22.17
C GLY A 85 -2.31 12.28 -21.80
N PRO A 86 -2.96 12.24 -20.63
CA PRO A 86 -3.56 11.02 -20.10
C PRO A 86 -4.78 10.53 -20.89
N VAL A 87 -4.86 9.22 -21.10
CA VAL A 87 -5.93 8.58 -21.88
C VAL A 87 -6.55 7.41 -21.12
N VAL A 88 -7.87 7.32 -21.20
CA VAL A 88 -8.62 6.12 -20.88
C VAL A 88 -9.06 5.46 -22.17
N ILE A 89 -8.72 4.18 -22.33
CA ILE A 89 -9.26 3.32 -23.38
C ILE A 89 -10.48 2.63 -22.79
N ASP A 90 -11.66 3.04 -23.25
CA ASP A 90 -12.95 2.57 -22.80
C ASP A 90 -13.39 1.34 -23.59
N PHE A 91 -13.80 0.30 -22.85
CA PHE A 91 -14.37 -0.92 -23.37
C PHE A 91 -15.85 -0.97 -22.95
N PRO A 92 -16.81 -0.92 -23.88
CA PRO A 92 -18.22 -1.07 -23.54
C PRO A 92 -18.54 -2.48 -23.02
N ALA A 93 -19.80 -2.68 -22.61
CA ALA A 93 -20.28 -4.00 -22.20
C ALA A 93 -20.22 -5.01 -23.36
N GLY A 94 -19.99 -6.28 -23.02
CA GLY A 94 -19.93 -7.39 -23.95
C GLY A 94 -18.56 -8.04 -24.03
N ARG A 95 -18.44 -9.07 -24.86
CA ARG A 95 -17.22 -9.88 -25.02
C ARG A 95 -16.42 -9.43 -26.23
N PHE A 96 -15.17 -9.07 -26.00
CA PHE A 96 -14.14 -8.87 -27.01
C PHE A 96 -13.29 -10.14 -27.13
N LEU A 97 -13.14 -10.68 -28.34
CA LEU A 97 -12.29 -11.85 -28.56
C LEU A 97 -10.88 -11.39 -28.93
N VAL A 98 -9.88 -11.93 -28.26
CA VAL A 98 -8.47 -11.71 -28.60
C VAL A 98 -7.76 -13.02 -28.79
N ALA A 99 -6.55 -12.97 -29.36
CA ALA A 99 -5.69 -14.12 -29.56
C ALA A 99 -6.30 -15.14 -30.51
N ASP A 100 -6.44 -14.78 -31.78
CA ASP A 100 -6.56 -15.79 -32.83
C ASP A 100 -5.28 -16.63 -32.92
N GLU A 101 -5.31 -17.72 -33.69
CA GLU A 101 -4.16 -18.61 -33.84
C GLU A 101 -2.89 -17.87 -34.29
N ALA A 102 -3.04 -16.84 -35.13
CA ALA A 102 -1.92 -16.05 -35.66
C ALA A 102 -1.31 -15.08 -34.62
N ASN A 103 -2.13 -14.53 -33.73
CA ASN A 103 -1.76 -13.57 -32.70
C ASN A 103 -1.62 -14.20 -31.31
N ALA A 104 -1.78 -15.51 -31.20
CA ALA A 104 -1.65 -16.27 -29.96
C ALA A 104 -0.34 -15.95 -29.22
N LYS A 105 0.77 -15.75 -29.93
CA LYS A 105 2.08 -15.41 -29.36
C LYS A 105 2.39 -13.91 -29.31
N SER A 106 1.51 -13.06 -29.80
CA SER A 106 1.70 -11.61 -29.90
C SER A 106 1.03 -10.91 -28.71
N PRO A 107 1.80 -10.39 -27.73
CA PRO A 107 1.24 -9.66 -26.59
C PRO A 107 0.59 -8.35 -27.05
N ILE A 108 -0.49 -7.95 -26.40
CA ILE A 108 -1.06 -6.60 -26.51
C ILE A 108 -0.29 -5.73 -25.50
N GLU A 109 0.50 -4.79 -26.00
CA GLU A 109 1.40 -3.99 -25.16
C GLU A 109 0.93 -2.54 -25.04
N VAL A 110 1.08 -1.98 -23.84
CA VAL A 110 0.98 -0.55 -23.54
C VAL A 110 2.36 -0.08 -23.10
N ASN A 111 2.99 0.76 -23.92
CA ASN A 111 4.37 1.15 -23.79
C ASN A 111 4.60 2.59 -23.31
N ARG A 112 3.51 3.34 -23.13
CA ARG A 112 3.51 4.70 -22.56
C ARG A 112 2.75 4.76 -21.24
N GLY A 113 3.22 5.63 -20.33
CA GLY A 113 2.48 5.98 -19.12
C GLY A 113 1.18 6.74 -19.40
N TYR A 114 0.37 6.90 -18.35
CA TYR A 114 -0.91 7.61 -18.38
C TYR A 114 -1.91 7.00 -19.38
N ILE A 115 -1.98 5.67 -19.43
CA ILE A 115 -2.95 4.92 -20.24
C ILE A 115 -3.64 3.91 -19.33
N VAL A 116 -4.97 3.99 -19.29
CA VAL A 116 -5.81 3.13 -18.45
C VAL A 116 -6.82 2.39 -19.31
N PHE A 117 -6.96 1.08 -19.11
CA PHE A 117 -8.08 0.32 -19.65
C PHE A 117 -9.26 0.37 -18.68
N ARG A 118 -10.43 0.77 -19.16
CA ARG A 118 -11.65 0.86 -18.36
C ARG A 118 -12.79 0.12 -19.03
N GLY A 119 -13.26 -0.94 -18.38
CA GLY A 119 -14.53 -1.58 -18.69
C GLY A 119 -15.66 -1.04 -17.81
N VAL A 120 -16.89 -1.48 -18.09
CA VAL A 120 -18.09 -1.08 -17.34
C VAL A 120 -18.40 -2.00 -16.15
N GLY A 121 -17.51 -2.94 -15.83
CA GLY A 121 -17.58 -3.86 -14.70
C GLY A 121 -17.02 -5.25 -15.03
N ALA A 122 -16.41 -5.95 -14.07
CA ALA A 122 -15.79 -7.25 -14.28
C ALA A 122 -16.73 -8.47 -14.15
N HIS A 123 -18.04 -8.22 -14.00
CA HIS A 123 -19.03 -9.27 -13.73
C HIS A 123 -20.13 -9.32 -14.82
N ASP A 124 -21.26 -9.96 -14.52
CA ASP A 124 -22.33 -10.18 -15.49
C ASP A 124 -22.84 -8.87 -16.11
N ASN A 125 -23.03 -8.87 -17.44
CA ASN A 125 -23.35 -7.69 -18.26
C ASN A 125 -22.27 -6.60 -18.26
N GLY A 126 -21.08 -6.91 -17.75
CA GLY A 126 -19.90 -6.06 -17.80
C GLY A 126 -19.07 -6.25 -19.08
N THR A 127 -17.81 -5.86 -18.98
CA THR A 127 -16.82 -6.01 -20.06
C THR A 127 -16.04 -7.30 -19.87
N GLU A 128 -15.99 -8.14 -20.91
CA GLU A 128 -15.13 -9.34 -20.95
C GLU A 128 -14.14 -9.23 -22.11
N ILE A 129 -12.86 -9.47 -21.83
CA ILE A 129 -11.84 -9.70 -22.87
C ILE A 129 -11.43 -11.17 -22.78
N PHE A 130 -11.79 -11.95 -23.80
CA PHE A 130 -11.62 -13.40 -23.84
C PHE A 130 -10.49 -13.79 -24.80
N ALA A 131 -9.47 -14.48 -24.29
CA ALA A 131 -8.39 -15.04 -25.11
C ALA A 131 -8.75 -16.45 -25.62
N ASP A 132 -8.89 -16.60 -26.93
CA ASP A 132 -9.31 -17.87 -27.55
C ASP A 132 -8.15 -18.87 -27.69
N TRP A 133 -6.97 -18.42 -28.14
CA TRP A 133 -5.80 -19.29 -28.27
C TRP A 133 -4.77 -19.08 -27.17
N SER A 134 -4.20 -20.21 -26.73
CA SER A 134 -3.09 -20.21 -25.78
C SER A 134 -1.88 -19.55 -26.41
N GLY A 135 -1.09 -18.80 -25.65
CA GLY A 135 0.19 -18.30 -26.14
C GLY A 135 1.24 -19.40 -26.39
N GLY A 136 0.94 -20.65 -26.04
CA GLY A 136 1.80 -21.80 -26.27
C GLY A 136 3.01 -21.82 -25.36
N GLU A 137 3.99 -22.65 -25.70
CA GLU A 137 5.27 -22.72 -24.99
C GLU A 137 6.19 -21.57 -25.43
N ASN A 138 7.10 -21.15 -24.54
CA ASN A 138 8.15 -20.18 -24.89
C ASN A 138 8.93 -20.66 -26.11
N ASP A 139 8.98 -19.85 -27.18
CA ASP A 139 10.08 -19.93 -28.14
C ASP A 139 11.36 -19.42 -27.42
N GLU A 140 12.54 -19.92 -27.79
CA GLU A 140 13.81 -19.42 -27.22
C GLU A 140 13.88 -17.88 -27.36
N GLY A 141 13.93 -17.16 -26.22
CA GLY A 141 14.09 -15.70 -26.20
C GLY A 141 12.95 -14.89 -25.55
N VAL A 142 11.86 -15.50 -25.09
CA VAL A 142 10.83 -14.79 -24.29
C VAL A 142 11.30 -14.65 -22.82
N PRO A 143 11.42 -13.44 -22.24
CA PRO A 143 12.21 -13.20 -21.01
C PRO A 143 11.54 -13.58 -19.69
N THR A 144 10.50 -14.40 -19.68
CA THR A 144 9.75 -14.70 -18.45
C THR A 144 9.75 -16.19 -18.15
N ASP A 145 10.15 -16.51 -16.91
CA ASP A 145 9.81 -17.79 -16.29
C ASP A 145 8.30 -17.97 -16.41
N GLY A 146 7.91 -18.81 -17.36
CA GLY A 146 6.56 -19.31 -17.44
C GLY A 146 5.65 -18.74 -18.53
N GLY A 147 6.10 -18.59 -19.78
CA GLY A 147 5.18 -18.42 -20.92
C GLY A 147 4.90 -16.95 -21.32
N PRO A 148 4.30 -16.73 -22.51
CA PRO A 148 3.93 -15.39 -22.99
C PRO A 148 2.70 -14.82 -22.26
N TRP A 149 2.77 -13.55 -21.88
CA TRP A 149 1.68 -12.79 -21.26
C TRP A 149 0.80 -12.13 -22.32
N ARG A 150 -0.52 -12.17 -22.16
CA ARG A 150 -1.46 -11.63 -23.15
C ARG A 150 -1.45 -10.11 -23.19
N PHE A 151 -1.47 -9.46 -22.02
CA PHE A 151 -1.49 -8.01 -21.87
C PHE A 151 -0.26 -7.57 -21.07
N ILE A 152 0.52 -6.63 -21.61
CA ILE A 152 1.77 -6.19 -20.99
C ILE A 152 1.79 -4.66 -20.92
N PHE A 153 2.00 -4.13 -19.72
CA PHE A 153 2.25 -2.71 -19.49
C PHE A 153 3.71 -2.55 -19.10
N ARG A 154 4.52 -1.91 -19.96
CA ARG A 154 5.97 -1.75 -19.75
C ARG A 154 6.60 -0.68 -20.62
N PRO A 155 7.66 0.02 -20.20
CA PRO A 155 8.41 0.89 -21.10
C PRO A 155 9.10 0.10 -22.22
N GLU A 156 9.26 0.73 -23.39
CA GLU A 156 10.05 0.18 -24.49
C GLU A 156 11.50 -0.09 -24.06
N ASN A 157 12.13 0.89 -23.40
CA ASN A 157 13.48 0.79 -22.86
C ASN A 157 13.46 0.32 -21.39
N ARG A 158 14.14 -0.79 -21.11
CA ARG A 158 14.28 -1.39 -19.77
C ARG A 158 15.73 -1.53 -19.32
N THR A 159 16.68 -0.94 -20.05
CA THR A 159 18.11 -1.03 -19.71
C THR A 159 18.40 -0.22 -18.45
N THR A 160 18.92 -0.88 -17.42
CA THR A 160 19.42 -0.21 -16.21
C THR A 160 20.90 0.10 -16.34
N GLU A 161 21.31 1.25 -15.80
CA GLU A 161 22.71 1.70 -15.79
C GLU A 161 23.10 2.14 -14.38
N THR A 162 24.35 1.88 -13.98
CA THR A 162 24.86 2.37 -12.70
C THR A 162 25.05 3.89 -12.76
N ILE A 163 24.42 4.59 -11.82
CA ILE A 163 24.52 6.05 -11.67
C ILE A 163 25.71 6.39 -10.79
N THR A 164 25.78 5.75 -9.61
CA THR A 164 26.76 6.06 -8.56
C THR A 164 26.87 4.88 -7.59
N ILE A 165 27.92 4.87 -6.77
CA ILE A 165 28.14 3.85 -5.72
C ILE A 165 27.88 4.43 -4.33
N LEU A 166 27.49 3.58 -3.39
CA LEU A 166 27.42 3.96 -1.99
C LEU A 166 28.82 4.02 -1.39
N ILE A 167 29.08 5.03 -0.56
CA ILE A 167 30.36 5.25 0.14
C ILE A 167 30.23 5.15 1.66
N GLU A 168 29.02 4.88 2.17
CA GLU A 168 28.73 4.59 3.57
C GLU A 168 27.74 3.42 3.67
N GLY A 169 27.79 2.68 4.78
CA GLY A 169 26.82 1.63 5.06
C GLY A 169 25.46 2.22 5.46
N VAL A 170 24.40 1.42 5.33
CA VAL A 170 23.02 1.84 5.59
C VAL A 170 22.33 0.76 6.43
N ARG A 171 21.61 1.17 7.47
CA ARG A 171 20.85 0.24 8.32
C ARG A 171 19.43 0.09 7.79
N LYS A 172 18.85 -1.10 7.98
CA LYS A 172 17.45 -1.33 7.66
C LYS A 172 16.55 -0.34 8.40
N GLY A 173 15.71 0.39 7.68
CA GLY A 173 14.75 1.37 8.19
C GLY A 173 15.21 2.82 7.98
N GLU A 174 16.48 3.02 7.66
CA GLU A 174 16.98 4.32 7.24
C GLU A 174 16.47 4.68 5.84
N ARG A 175 16.48 5.98 5.55
CA ARG A 175 16.02 6.57 4.29
C ARG A 175 17.09 7.42 3.61
N VAL A 176 18.28 7.50 4.19
CA VAL A 176 19.37 8.33 3.68
C VAL A 176 20.50 7.41 3.29
N VAL A 177 21.03 7.62 2.09
CA VAL A 177 22.24 6.95 1.62
C VAL A 177 23.26 7.99 1.21
N THR A 178 24.53 7.74 1.51
CA THR A 178 25.65 8.59 1.08
C THR A 178 26.33 7.97 -0.14
N VAL A 179 26.41 8.72 -1.24
CA VAL A 179 26.96 8.25 -2.52
C VAL A 179 28.24 8.99 -2.93
N ASP A 180 28.99 8.43 -3.87
CA ASP A 180 30.23 9.03 -4.38
C ASP A 180 29.97 10.33 -5.17
N ASP A 181 28.98 10.29 -6.06
CA ASP A 181 28.50 11.46 -6.82
C ASP A 181 26.97 11.41 -6.96
N ALA A 182 26.28 12.47 -6.55
CA ALA A 182 24.84 12.63 -6.70
C ALA A 182 24.45 13.60 -7.83
N SER A 183 25.39 14.06 -8.66
CA SER A 183 25.17 15.10 -9.68
C SER A 183 24.12 14.76 -10.74
N GLN A 184 23.87 13.47 -10.96
CA GLN A 184 22.87 12.95 -11.91
C GLN A 184 21.53 12.57 -11.25
N LEU A 185 21.38 12.77 -9.95
CA LEU A 185 20.19 12.37 -9.19
C LEU A 185 19.33 13.58 -8.88
N THR A 186 18.02 13.45 -9.06
CA THR A 186 17.06 14.53 -8.80
C THR A 186 15.86 14.02 -7.98
N PRO A 187 15.25 14.90 -7.14
CA PRO A 187 13.98 14.56 -6.50
C PRO A 187 12.91 14.15 -7.52
N GLY A 188 12.19 13.08 -7.23
CA GLY A 188 11.20 12.46 -8.11
C GLY A 188 11.74 11.25 -8.87
N ASP A 189 13.06 11.09 -9.03
CA ASP A 189 13.63 9.93 -9.71
C ASP A 189 13.31 8.63 -8.98
N SER A 190 13.07 7.57 -9.75
CA SER A 190 13.06 6.21 -9.23
C SER A 190 14.39 5.53 -9.54
N VAL A 191 14.97 4.87 -8.54
CA VAL A 191 16.27 4.18 -8.64
C VAL A 191 16.19 2.79 -8.04
N ASP A 192 17.04 1.89 -8.53
CA ASP A 192 17.29 0.58 -7.91
C ASP A 192 18.53 0.68 -7.01
N LEU A 193 18.36 0.46 -5.71
CA LEU A 193 19.44 0.21 -4.75
C LEU A 193 19.84 -1.26 -4.86
N VAL A 194 20.94 -1.50 -5.57
CA VAL A 194 21.45 -2.85 -5.81
C VAL A 194 22.59 -3.15 -4.85
N TYR A 195 22.45 -4.24 -4.09
CA TYR A 195 23.49 -4.76 -3.21
C TYR A 195 23.75 -6.24 -3.47
N ASN A 196 25.02 -6.59 -3.68
CA ASN A 196 25.44 -7.95 -4.01
C ASN A 196 26.83 -8.25 -3.44
N ASP A 197 26.92 -8.40 -2.13
CA ASP A 197 28.15 -8.74 -1.42
C ASP A 197 27.94 -9.96 -0.51
N SER A 198 29.00 -10.76 -0.36
CA SER A 198 29.10 -11.83 0.64
C SER A 198 28.83 -11.36 2.08
N GLN A 199 29.16 -10.11 2.42
CA GLN A 199 28.87 -9.53 3.74
C GLN A 199 27.38 -9.39 4.03
N SER A 200 26.53 -9.32 2.98
CA SER A 200 25.07 -9.33 3.08
C SER A 200 24.54 -10.49 3.93
N ARG A 201 25.23 -11.64 3.90
CA ARG A 201 24.79 -12.83 4.63
C ARG A 201 24.84 -12.62 6.14
N GLU A 202 25.95 -12.14 6.68
CA GLU A 202 26.07 -11.97 8.13
C GLU A 202 25.17 -10.82 8.62
N ALA A 203 25.10 -9.73 7.85
CA ALA A 203 24.32 -8.54 8.21
C ALA A 203 22.80 -8.78 8.23
N ASN A 204 22.29 -9.74 7.44
CA ASN A 204 20.85 -9.97 7.27
C ASN A 204 20.37 -11.39 7.63
N PHE A 205 21.28 -12.34 7.87
CA PHE A 205 20.98 -13.69 8.36
C PHE A 205 21.85 -14.11 9.56
N PRO A 206 21.96 -13.27 10.60
CA PRO A 206 22.94 -13.46 11.66
C PRO A 206 22.74 -14.80 12.38
N GLY A 207 23.79 -15.63 12.39
CA GLY A 207 23.81 -16.93 13.05
C GLY A 207 22.99 -18.05 12.38
N LEU A 208 22.55 -17.88 11.13
CA LEU A 208 21.89 -18.94 10.37
C LEU A 208 22.91 -19.79 9.59
N GLU A 209 22.80 -21.11 9.69
CA GLU A 209 23.59 -22.05 8.89
C GLU A 209 22.94 -22.27 7.52
N PHE A 210 23.77 -22.30 6.47
CA PHE A 210 23.31 -22.45 5.10
C PHE A 210 23.68 -23.82 4.53
N ASN A 211 22.81 -24.37 3.69
CA ASN A 211 23.21 -25.49 2.84
C ASN A 211 24.16 -24.98 1.75
N SER A 212 25.29 -25.66 1.54
CA SER A 212 26.28 -25.28 0.53
C SER A 212 25.77 -25.37 -0.92
N ALA A 213 24.65 -26.06 -1.17
CA ALA A 213 24.00 -26.12 -2.48
C ALA A 213 23.15 -24.88 -2.81
N TRP A 214 22.90 -23.99 -1.85
CA TRP A 214 22.14 -22.77 -2.07
C TRP A 214 23.01 -21.68 -2.67
N ASN A 215 22.49 -20.91 -3.64
CA ASN A 215 23.19 -19.77 -4.22
C ASN A 215 23.51 -18.70 -3.17
N SER A 216 22.62 -18.52 -2.19
CA SER A 216 22.79 -17.62 -1.04
C SER A 216 23.93 -18.03 -0.10
N SER A 217 24.41 -19.28 -0.16
CA SER A 217 25.46 -19.79 0.73
C SER A 217 26.76 -18.99 0.65
N ASN A 218 27.05 -18.32 -0.47
CA ASN A 218 28.27 -17.53 -0.66
C ASN A 218 28.03 -16.01 -0.73
N LYS A 219 26.79 -15.56 -0.96
CA LYS A 219 26.47 -14.16 -1.29
C LYS A 219 25.36 -13.53 -0.44
N GLY A 220 24.72 -14.27 0.46
CA GLY A 220 23.59 -13.76 1.24
C GLY A 220 22.42 -13.34 0.33
N ILE A 221 21.80 -12.19 0.65
CA ILE A 221 20.71 -11.62 -0.16
C ILE A 221 21.31 -10.70 -1.22
N ARG A 222 20.89 -10.93 -2.47
CA ARG A 222 21.07 -9.97 -3.56
C ARG A 222 19.82 -9.11 -3.64
N SER A 223 19.94 -7.83 -3.33
CA SER A 223 18.80 -6.90 -3.40
C SER A 223 18.76 -6.12 -4.70
N PHE A 224 17.54 -5.83 -5.13
CA PHE A 224 17.17 -4.87 -6.18
C PHE A 224 16.05 -4.01 -5.62
N GLU A 225 16.38 -3.13 -4.69
CA GLU A 225 15.41 -2.42 -3.88
C GLU A 225 15.05 -1.07 -4.50
N LYS A 226 13.79 -0.87 -4.85
CA LYS A 226 13.36 0.36 -5.52
C LYS A 226 13.13 1.48 -4.52
N HIS A 227 13.61 2.66 -4.85
CA HIS A 227 13.37 3.87 -4.09
C HIS A 227 12.93 5.03 -4.97
N ILE A 228 12.14 5.93 -4.40
CA ILE A 228 11.86 7.25 -4.98
C ILE A 228 12.70 8.28 -4.23
N ILE A 229 13.45 9.11 -4.94
CA ILE A 229 14.26 10.17 -4.34
C ILE A 229 13.35 11.33 -3.95
N SER A 230 13.36 11.69 -2.67
CA SER A 230 12.62 12.85 -2.14
C SER A 230 13.49 14.10 -2.02
N ARG A 231 14.80 13.94 -1.79
CA ARG A 231 15.74 15.06 -1.67
C ARG A 231 17.17 14.63 -2.00
N VAL A 232 17.97 15.56 -2.51
CA VAL A 232 19.43 15.43 -2.67
C VAL A 232 20.11 16.60 -1.95
N ILE A 233 21.07 16.31 -1.07
CA ILE A 233 21.84 17.31 -0.31
C ILE A 233 23.33 17.00 -0.42
N GLY A 234 24.03 17.71 -1.29
CA GLY A 234 25.38 17.31 -1.66
C GLY A 234 25.37 15.87 -2.16
N ASN A 235 26.09 14.98 -1.48
CA ASN A 235 26.16 13.55 -1.79
C ASN A 235 25.23 12.67 -0.96
N GLN A 236 24.36 13.25 -0.13
CA GLN A 236 23.32 12.49 0.57
C GLN A 236 22.04 12.47 -0.26
N VAL A 237 21.54 11.26 -0.52
CA VAL A 237 20.29 11.01 -1.23
C VAL A 237 19.26 10.53 -0.23
N VAL A 238 18.13 11.22 -0.14
CA VAL A 238 17.04 10.91 0.78
C VAL A 238 15.91 10.25 0.01
N PHE A 239 15.60 9.00 0.34
CA PHE A 239 14.48 8.25 -0.22
C PHE A 239 13.15 8.59 0.45
N GLU A 240 12.06 8.49 -0.31
CA GLU A 240 10.71 8.54 0.21
C GLU A 240 10.39 7.31 1.05
N ASN A 241 10.78 6.13 0.59
CA ASN A 241 10.54 4.85 1.26
C ASN A 241 11.82 4.30 1.94
N PRO A 242 11.70 3.56 3.05
CA PRO A 242 12.83 3.05 3.82
C PRO A 242 13.57 1.90 3.15
N VAL A 243 14.87 1.81 3.39
CA VAL A 243 15.72 0.66 3.05
C VAL A 243 15.35 -0.52 3.94
N GLN A 244 15.18 -1.72 3.38
CA GLN A 244 14.66 -2.88 4.10
C GLN A 244 15.73 -3.87 4.55
N LEU A 245 16.98 -3.73 4.10
CA LEU A 245 18.13 -4.53 4.52
C LEU A 245 19.25 -3.68 5.12
N ASN A 246 20.12 -4.34 5.89
CA ASN A 246 21.41 -3.77 6.26
C ASN A 246 22.36 -3.90 5.06
N ILE A 247 22.98 -2.78 4.69
CA ILE A 247 24.02 -2.69 3.67
C ILE A 247 25.32 -2.36 4.40
N GLU A 248 26.18 -3.35 4.52
CA GLU A 248 27.55 -3.14 4.97
C GLU A 248 28.35 -2.51 3.83
N LEU A 249 29.26 -1.60 4.16
CA LEU A 249 30.09 -0.96 3.14
C LEU A 249 31.31 -1.83 2.81
N ASP A 250 31.31 -2.36 1.59
CA ASP A 250 32.52 -2.78 0.87
C ASP A 250 32.45 -2.17 -0.53
N THR A 251 33.44 -1.33 -0.87
CA THR A 251 33.37 -0.43 -2.03
C THR A 251 33.11 -1.20 -3.34
N GLY A 252 32.05 -0.82 -4.07
CA GLY A 252 31.73 -1.36 -5.40
C GLY A 252 30.61 -2.42 -5.46
N TYR A 253 30.11 -2.93 -4.32
CA TYR A 253 29.02 -3.92 -4.30
C TYR A 253 27.63 -3.34 -4.04
N ALA A 254 27.55 -2.12 -3.51
CA ALA A 254 26.32 -1.36 -3.31
C ALA A 254 26.30 -0.12 -4.23
N ARG A 255 25.23 0.05 -5.01
CA ARG A 255 25.11 1.12 -6.00
C ARG A 255 23.66 1.52 -6.26
N LEU A 256 23.49 2.71 -6.80
CA LEU A 256 22.22 3.15 -7.38
C LEU A 256 22.26 2.93 -8.89
N GLU A 257 21.26 2.24 -9.41
CA GLU A 257 21.01 2.10 -10.85
C GLU A 257 19.76 2.87 -11.28
N THR A 258 19.70 3.25 -12.56
CA THR A 258 18.48 3.79 -13.16
C THR A 258 17.36 2.75 -13.10
N HIS A 259 16.14 3.20 -12.84
CA HIS A 259 14.93 2.39 -12.99
C HIS A 259 14.08 2.98 -14.12
N PRO A 260 14.28 2.55 -15.38
CA PRO A 260 13.39 2.92 -16.47
C PRO A 260 11.98 2.41 -16.20
N HIS A 261 10.98 3.27 -16.31
CA HIS A 261 9.59 2.90 -16.01
C HIS A 261 8.59 3.74 -16.80
N ILE A 262 7.36 3.23 -16.88
CA ILE A 262 6.18 4.05 -17.16
C ILE A 262 5.35 4.23 -15.87
N SER A 263 4.57 5.30 -15.81
CA SER A 263 3.76 5.61 -14.63
C SER A 263 2.29 5.79 -14.98
N GLU A 264 1.43 5.71 -13.96
CA GLU A 264 0.02 6.07 -14.06
C GLU A 264 -0.73 5.22 -15.11
N VAL A 265 -0.37 3.93 -15.20
CA VAL A 265 -1.13 2.96 -16.01
C VAL A 265 -2.12 2.19 -15.14
N GLY A 266 -3.18 1.69 -15.74
CA GLY A 266 -4.12 0.90 -14.97
C GLY A 266 -5.15 0.09 -15.72
N ILE A 267 -5.84 -0.76 -14.97
CA ILE A 267 -6.93 -1.61 -15.43
C ILE A 267 -8.09 -1.49 -14.42
N ILE A 268 -9.30 -1.27 -14.92
CA ILE A 268 -10.49 -1.06 -14.10
C ILE A 268 -11.69 -1.76 -14.73
N GLY A 269 -12.44 -2.55 -13.96
CA GLY A 269 -13.78 -2.97 -14.35
C GLY A 269 -13.82 -3.93 -15.54
N ILE A 270 -12.83 -4.83 -15.68
CA ILE A 270 -12.72 -5.77 -16.80
C ILE A 270 -12.61 -7.20 -16.28
N ARG A 271 -13.31 -8.13 -16.93
CA ARG A 271 -13.04 -9.56 -16.83
C ARG A 271 -12.05 -9.98 -17.91
N PHE A 272 -10.91 -10.53 -17.52
CA PHE A 272 -10.03 -11.27 -18.42
C PHE A 272 -10.35 -12.75 -18.31
N SER A 273 -10.66 -13.41 -19.42
CA SER A 273 -10.95 -14.84 -19.46
C SER A 273 -10.23 -15.55 -20.60
N SER A 274 -10.16 -16.89 -20.56
CA SER A 274 -9.50 -17.65 -21.62
C SER A 274 -10.10 -19.02 -21.87
N ASP A 275 -9.79 -19.61 -23.04
CA ASP A 275 -10.20 -20.97 -23.40
C ASP A 275 -9.45 -22.08 -22.63
N TRP A 276 -8.57 -21.74 -21.67
CA TRP A 276 -8.14 -22.70 -20.65
C TRP A 276 -9.34 -23.41 -20.00
N ALA A 277 -10.47 -22.71 -19.88
CA ALA A 277 -11.77 -23.24 -19.45
C ALA A 277 -12.12 -24.57 -20.13
N ASN A 278 -11.97 -24.63 -21.46
CA ASN A 278 -12.37 -25.77 -22.29
C ASN A 278 -11.20 -26.69 -22.67
N HIS A 279 -9.96 -26.29 -22.37
CA HIS A 279 -8.79 -27.14 -22.61
C HIS A 279 -8.95 -28.51 -21.90
N PRO A 280 -8.65 -29.65 -22.55
CA PRO A 280 -8.98 -30.98 -22.01
C PRO A 280 -8.15 -31.36 -20.78
N ASP A 281 -6.95 -30.80 -20.63
CA ASP A 281 -6.09 -31.07 -19.48
C ASP A 281 -6.58 -30.37 -18.21
N THR A 282 -6.40 -31.02 -17.07
CA THR A 282 -6.53 -30.40 -15.73
C THR A 282 -5.16 -29.94 -15.24
N PHE A 283 -5.16 -28.91 -14.37
CA PHE A 283 -3.91 -28.42 -13.80
C PHE A 283 -3.22 -29.49 -12.95
N SER A 284 -1.95 -29.70 -13.26
CA SER A 284 -1.03 -30.52 -12.48
C SER A 284 0.34 -29.84 -12.53
N HIS A 285 0.84 -29.48 -11.35
CA HIS A 285 2.03 -28.66 -11.18
C HIS A 285 3.25 -29.28 -11.90
N HIS A 286 3.85 -28.53 -12.82
CA HIS A 286 4.98 -28.96 -13.66
C HIS A 286 4.71 -30.18 -14.54
N LYS A 287 3.46 -30.36 -15.00
CA LYS A 287 3.14 -31.42 -15.97
C LYS A 287 3.79 -31.12 -17.32
N ASN A 288 3.64 -29.89 -17.82
CA ASN A 288 4.23 -29.38 -19.06
C ASN A 288 4.01 -27.86 -19.15
N ALA A 289 4.68 -27.19 -20.10
CA ALA A 289 4.55 -25.75 -20.25
C ALA A 289 3.13 -25.32 -20.64
N VAL A 290 2.36 -26.13 -21.36
CA VAL A 290 0.97 -25.81 -21.71
C VAL A 290 0.08 -25.64 -20.47
N VAL A 291 0.21 -26.52 -19.48
CA VAL A 291 -0.62 -26.52 -18.27
C VAL A 291 -0.12 -25.53 -17.22
N ASP A 292 1.18 -25.22 -17.23
CA ASP A 292 1.76 -24.29 -16.27
C ASP A 292 1.70 -22.83 -16.75
N TYR A 293 1.80 -22.57 -18.06
CA TYR A 293 2.33 -21.31 -18.57
C TYR A 293 1.75 -20.80 -19.90
N ALA A 294 0.97 -21.60 -20.64
CA ALA A 294 0.49 -21.16 -21.96
C ALA A 294 -0.66 -20.14 -21.90
N TRP A 295 -1.23 -19.92 -20.71
CA TRP A 295 -2.34 -19.01 -20.47
C TRP A 295 -2.01 -18.03 -19.36
N ASN A 296 -1.36 -16.91 -19.71
CA ASN A 296 -1.02 -15.84 -18.78
C ASN A 296 -1.73 -14.53 -19.15
N ALA A 297 -2.44 -13.92 -18.21
CA ALA A 297 -3.30 -12.78 -18.53
C ALA A 297 -2.54 -11.44 -18.58
N VAL A 298 -2.17 -10.87 -17.43
CA VAL A 298 -1.65 -9.49 -17.32
C VAL A 298 -0.28 -9.43 -16.64
N LEU A 299 0.67 -8.73 -17.27
CA LEU A 299 1.97 -8.37 -16.71
C LEU A 299 2.10 -6.84 -16.64
N PHE A 300 2.40 -6.34 -15.46
CA PHE A 300 2.92 -5.00 -15.24
C PHE A 300 4.43 -5.13 -15.00
N GLU A 301 5.27 -4.67 -15.92
CA GLU A 301 6.74 -4.75 -15.84
C GLU A 301 7.34 -3.34 -15.88
N ASN A 302 8.19 -3.00 -14.91
CA ASN A 302 8.83 -1.67 -14.86
C ASN A 302 7.78 -0.54 -14.84
N VAL A 303 6.77 -0.67 -13.98
CA VAL A 303 5.74 0.36 -13.78
C VAL A 303 5.86 1.00 -12.40
N ARG A 304 5.39 2.24 -12.30
CA ARG A 304 5.37 3.02 -11.07
C ARG A 304 4.00 3.67 -10.88
N ASP A 305 3.55 3.83 -9.63
CA ASP A 305 2.35 4.62 -9.32
C ASP A 305 1.17 4.19 -10.22
N SER A 306 0.84 2.91 -10.18
CA SER A 306 -0.09 2.28 -11.13
C SER A 306 -1.05 1.34 -10.38
N TRP A 307 -2.16 0.97 -11.02
CA TRP A 307 -3.21 0.24 -10.31
C TRP A 307 -4.03 -0.74 -11.17
N ILE A 308 -4.56 -1.77 -10.49
CA ILE A 308 -5.58 -2.67 -11.02
C ILE A 308 -6.70 -2.69 -10.00
N ARG A 309 -7.95 -2.46 -10.43
CA ARG A 309 -9.10 -2.54 -9.53
C ARG A 309 -10.33 -3.14 -10.16
N ASP A 310 -11.17 -3.78 -9.36
CA ASP A 310 -12.47 -4.32 -9.78
C ASP A 310 -12.31 -5.19 -11.04
N THR A 311 -11.50 -6.24 -10.94
CA THR A 311 -11.06 -7.06 -12.08
C THR A 311 -11.21 -8.54 -11.76
N GLU A 312 -11.65 -9.33 -12.73
CA GLU A 312 -11.73 -10.78 -12.61
C GLU A 312 -10.77 -11.45 -13.60
N PHE A 313 -9.92 -12.35 -13.11
CA PHE A 313 -9.10 -13.24 -13.91
C PHE A 313 -9.70 -14.65 -13.86
N ARG A 314 -10.46 -15.00 -14.89
CA ARG A 314 -11.21 -16.26 -14.95
C ARG A 314 -10.55 -17.26 -15.92
N ASP A 315 -10.33 -18.49 -15.47
CA ASP A 315 -9.77 -19.56 -16.30
C ASP A 315 -8.39 -19.20 -16.87
N TRP A 316 -7.36 -19.04 -16.02
CA TRP A 316 -5.98 -18.76 -16.47
C TRP A 316 -4.98 -19.71 -15.81
N ASN A 317 -3.83 -19.95 -16.45
CA ASN A 317 -2.70 -20.59 -15.77
C ASN A 317 -2.03 -19.60 -14.82
N GLN A 318 -1.79 -18.36 -15.28
CA GLN A 318 -1.33 -17.26 -14.45
C GLN A 318 -2.19 -16.02 -14.64
N GLY A 319 -2.72 -15.47 -13.55
CA GLY A 319 -3.59 -14.30 -13.63
C GLY A 319 -2.81 -12.99 -13.75
N LEU A 320 -1.99 -12.66 -12.75
CA LEU A 320 -1.35 -11.35 -12.66
C LEU A 320 0.11 -11.40 -12.18
N ALA A 321 0.99 -10.70 -12.87
CA ALA A 321 2.37 -10.47 -12.42
C ALA A 321 2.68 -8.97 -12.32
N ILE A 322 3.24 -8.58 -11.17
CA ILE A 322 3.84 -7.25 -10.95
C ILE A 322 5.36 -7.45 -10.88
N ASP A 323 6.09 -7.03 -11.91
CA ASP A 323 7.52 -7.25 -12.03
C ASP A 323 8.30 -5.95 -12.08
N ARG A 324 9.41 -5.89 -11.34
CA ARG A 324 10.31 -4.72 -11.28
C ARG A 324 9.52 -3.41 -11.14
N SER A 325 8.54 -3.34 -10.27
CA SER A 325 7.64 -2.19 -10.15
C SER A 325 7.64 -1.59 -8.75
N ILE A 326 7.13 -0.37 -8.61
CA ILE A 326 7.09 0.36 -7.33
C ILE A 326 5.75 1.08 -7.13
N ALA A 327 5.24 1.08 -5.90
CA ALA A 327 4.02 1.81 -5.53
C ALA A 327 2.79 1.40 -6.37
N ILE A 328 2.45 0.12 -6.33
CA ILE A 328 1.36 -0.48 -7.11
C ILE A 328 0.21 -0.88 -6.20
N THR A 329 -1.03 -0.57 -6.57
CA THR A 329 -2.23 -1.08 -5.89
C THR A 329 -2.97 -2.07 -6.77
N VAL A 330 -3.20 -3.28 -6.28
CA VAL A 330 -4.10 -4.28 -6.85
C VAL A 330 -5.23 -4.49 -5.86
N LYS A 331 -6.45 -4.12 -6.21
CA LYS A 331 -7.55 -4.03 -5.25
C LYS A 331 -8.85 -4.61 -5.78
N ASP A 332 -9.56 -5.38 -4.95
CA ASP A 332 -10.87 -5.95 -5.31
C ASP A 332 -10.75 -6.80 -6.60
N VAL A 333 -9.89 -7.83 -6.54
CA VAL A 333 -9.58 -8.70 -7.68
C VAL A 333 -9.91 -10.15 -7.35
N GLU A 334 -10.60 -10.83 -8.26
CA GLU A 334 -10.94 -12.25 -8.14
C GLU A 334 -10.19 -13.11 -9.17
N PHE A 335 -9.68 -14.25 -8.73
CA PHE A 335 -9.12 -15.31 -9.57
C PHE A 335 -10.06 -16.52 -9.49
N SER A 336 -10.80 -16.78 -10.57
CA SER A 336 -11.95 -17.69 -10.61
C SER A 336 -11.85 -18.73 -11.72
N GLY A 337 -12.78 -19.69 -11.74
CA GLY A 337 -12.87 -20.71 -12.78
C GLY A 337 -11.89 -21.88 -12.59
N LYS A 338 -11.38 -22.40 -13.69
CA LYS A 338 -10.54 -23.59 -13.75
C LYS A 338 -9.17 -23.34 -13.12
N PRO A 339 -8.70 -24.20 -12.19
CA PRO A 339 -7.43 -23.99 -11.51
C PRO A 339 -6.23 -23.88 -12.48
N GLY A 340 -5.28 -23.03 -12.12
CA GLY A 340 -4.01 -22.82 -12.82
C GLY A 340 -2.78 -22.85 -11.89
N HIS A 341 -1.65 -22.45 -12.44
CA HIS A 341 -0.36 -22.41 -11.78
C HIS A 341 -0.27 -21.32 -10.70
N SER A 342 -0.63 -20.07 -11.02
CA SER A 342 -0.54 -18.96 -10.05
C SER A 342 -1.68 -17.96 -10.17
N SER A 343 -2.17 -17.42 -9.05
CA SER A 343 -3.14 -16.32 -9.07
C SER A 343 -2.41 -15.01 -9.35
N TYR A 344 -1.63 -14.52 -8.39
CA TYR A 344 -0.96 -13.23 -8.49
C TYR A 344 0.35 -13.21 -7.70
N TYR A 345 1.31 -12.44 -8.20
CA TYR A 345 2.57 -12.25 -7.48
C TYR A 345 3.26 -10.93 -7.80
N ALA A 346 4.12 -10.51 -6.87
CA ALA A 346 5.11 -9.47 -7.10
C ALA A 346 6.54 -10.06 -7.19
N ARG A 347 7.34 -9.53 -8.11
CA ARG A 347 8.72 -9.94 -8.40
C ARG A 347 9.63 -8.71 -8.55
N TYR A 348 10.80 -8.70 -7.89
CA TYR A 348 11.74 -7.56 -7.90
C TYR A 348 11.11 -6.18 -7.60
N SER A 349 9.98 -6.18 -6.91
CA SER A 349 9.12 -5.01 -6.75
C SER A 349 9.16 -4.50 -5.32
N TYR A 350 8.88 -3.21 -5.13
CA TYR A 350 8.80 -2.55 -3.83
C TYR A 350 7.39 -2.00 -3.60
N GLY A 351 6.82 -2.20 -2.42
CA GLY A 351 5.62 -1.45 -2.02
C GLY A 351 4.39 -1.78 -2.86
N THR A 352 4.22 -3.05 -3.26
CA THR A 352 2.98 -3.49 -3.92
C THR A 352 1.92 -3.81 -2.87
N LEU A 353 0.74 -3.22 -2.98
CA LEU A 353 -0.42 -3.52 -2.12
C LEU A 353 -1.41 -4.39 -2.90
N PHE A 354 -1.56 -5.64 -2.48
CA PHE A 354 -2.67 -6.50 -2.86
C PHE A 354 -3.75 -6.41 -1.77
N GLU A 355 -4.86 -5.74 -2.04
CA GLU A 355 -5.97 -5.55 -1.12
C GLU A 355 -7.21 -6.31 -1.61
N ASN A 356 -7.87 -7.08 -0.74
CA ASN A 356 -9.11 -7.80 -1.05
C ASN A 356 -9.00 -8.72 -2.29
N CYS A 357 -7.86 -9.39 -2.47
CA CYS A 357 -7.66 -10.32 -3.59
C CYS A 357 -8.14 -11.73 -3.22
N LEU A 358 -8.95 -12.35 -4.07
CA LEU A 358 -9.63 -13.62 -3.81
C LEU A 358 -9.17 -14.73 -4.76
N ASN A 359 -8.62 -15.84 -4.23
CA ASN A 359 -8.34 -17.04 -5.00
C ASN A 359 -9.48 -18.07 -4.84
N THR A 360 -10.53 -17.96 -5.66
CA THR A 360 -11.66 -18.90 -5.67
C THR A 360 -11.42 -20.08 -6.62
N ALA A 361 -10.62 -19.88 -7.67
CA ALA A 361 -10.15 -20.91 -8.61
C ALA A 361 -9.27 -21.98 -7.97
N SER A 362 -8.78 -21.77 -6.74
CA SER A 362 -7.86 -22.68 -6.07
C SER A 362 -6.55 -22.91 -6.85
N HIS A 363 -5.99 -21.84 -7.43
CA HIS A 363 -4.67 -21.89 -8.10
C HIS A 363 -3.60 -22.41 -7.15
N TRP A 364 -2.58 -23.06 -7.69
CA TRP A 364 -1.56 -23.71 -6.87
C TRP A 364 -0.75 -22.73 -6.02
N HIS A 365 -0.25 -21.67 -6.65
CA HIS A 365 0.44 -20.55 -6.01
C HIS A 365 -0.51 -19.35 -5.91
N ALA A 366 -1.08 -19.09 -4.73
CA ALA A 366 -2.11 -18.06 -4.56
C ALA A 366 -1.50 -16.66 -4.48
N ALA A 367 -1.13 -16.21 -3.27
CA ALA A 367 -0.45 -14.94 -3.03
C ALA A 367 1.06 -15.15 -3.10
N GLY A 368 1.71 -14.64 -4.15
CA GLY A 368 3.12 -14.89 -4.41
C GLY A 368 4.04 -13.70 -4.19
N MET A 369 5.20 -13.98 -3.61
CA MET A 369 6.35 -13.09 -3.53
C MET A 369 7.57 -13.82 -4.08
N ARG A 370 8.22 -13.22 -5.08
CA ARG A 370 9.30 -13.87 -5.84
C ARG A 370 10.55 -13.04 -5.82
N TRP A 371 11.68 -13.69 -5.53
CA TRP A 371 13.01 -13.09 -5.66
C TRP A 371 13.11 -11.84 -4.78
N SER A 372 13.88 -10.81 -5.13
CA SER A 372 14.10 -9.63 -4.27
C SER A 372 12.87 -8.70 -4.10
N THR A 373 11.64 -9.22 -4.17
CA THR A 373 10.43 -8.47 -3.81
C THR A 373 10.44 -8.11 -2.33
N THR A 374 10.11 -6.86 -2.04
CA THR A 374 10.10 -6.33 -0.68
C THR A 374 8.98 -5.32 -0.45
N SER A 375 8.62 -5.11 0.81
CA SER A 375 7.53 -4.23 1.24
C SER A 375 6.20 -4.49 0.52
N THR A 376 5.98 -5.71 0.02
CA THR A 376 4.69 -6.10 -0.55
C THR A 376 3.75 -6.47 0.57
N VAL A 377 2.53 -5.94 0.51
CA VAL A 377 1.47 -6.13 1.51
C VAL A 377 0.31 -6.87 0.88
N PHE A 378 -0.07 -8.00 1.48
CA PHE A 378 -1.28 -8.74 1.17
C PHE A 378 -2.31 -8.48 2.27
N LYS A 379 -3.26 -7.58 2.02
CA LYS A 379 -4.24 -7.13 3.01
C LYS A 379 -5.62 -7.71 2.69
N ASN A 380 -6.23 -8.37 3.67
CA ASN A 380 -7.59 -8.94 3.57
C ASN A 380 -7.76 -9.94 2.40
N CYS A 381 -6.70 -10.65 2.01
CA CYS A 381 -6.76 -11.63 0.93
C CYS A 381 -7.24 -13.01 1.45
N THR A 382 -7.86 -13.80 0.58
CA THR A 382 -8.16 -15.22 0.86
C THR A 382 -7.48 -16.14 -0.15
N LEU A 383 -6.77 -17.15 0.35
CA LEU A 383 -5.92 -17.99 -0.50
C LEU A 383 -6.60 -19.28 -0.97
N GLY A 384 -7.87 -19.52 -0.62
CA GLY A 384 -8.61 -20.69 -1.08
C GLY A 384 -8.00 -22.02 -0.63
N GLU A 385 -7.45 -22.06 0.59
CA GLU A 385 -6.73 -23.21 1.17
C GLU A 385 -5.40 -23.54 0.49
N LYS A 386 -4.82 -22.57 -0.22
CA LYS A 386 -3.56 -22.70 -0.96
C LYS A 386 -2.41 -21.98 -0.29
N SER A 387 -1.23 -22.21 -0.84
CA SER A 387 0.01 -21.72 -0.26
C SER A 387 0.17 -20.22 -0.48
N VAL A 388 0.78 -19.59 0.51
CA VAL A 388 1.59 -18.40 0.27
C VAL A 388 2.81 -18.83 -0.55
N ASP A 389 3.04 -18.24 -1.72
CA ASP A 389 4.16 -18.62 -2.60
C ASP A 389 5.36 -17.69 -2.38
N CYS A 390 6.22 -18.02 -1.43
CA CYS A 390 7.56 -17.46 -1.27
C CYS A 390 8.52 -18.26 -2.17
N HIS A 391 8.61 -17.88 -3.45
CA HIS A 391 9.19 -18.73 -4.50
C HIS A 391 10.73 -18.95 -4.39
N GLY A 392 11.44 -18.29 -3.49
CA GLY A 392 12.91 -18.33 -3.43
C GLY A 392 13.58 -17.19 -4.18
N TYR A 393 14.90 -17.21 -4.23
CA TYR A 393 15.76 -16.02 -4.40
C TYR A 393 15.43 -14.90 -3.39
N HIS A 394 14.93 -15.32 -2.22
CA HIS A 394 14.85 -14.58 -0.97
C HIS A 394 14.11 -13.22 -1.08
N PRO A 395 12.79 -13.22 -1.30
CA PRO A 395 11.93 -12.06 -0.97
C PRO A 395 12.03 -11.76 0.52
N TYR A 396 11.97 -10.49 0.90
CA TYR A 396 12.23 -10.09 2.29
C TYR A 396 11.36 -8.91 2.69
N ALA A 397 11.13 -8.73 4.00
CA ALA A 397 10.31 -7.64 4.53
C ALA A 397 8.96 -7.50 3.80
N ASN A 398 8.20 -8.60 3.70
CA ASN A 398 6.83 -8.61 3.14
C ASN A 398 5.81 -8.89 4.25
N LEU A 399 4.58 -8.43 4.07
CA LEU A 399 3.52 -8.52 5.07
C LEU A 399 2.29 -9.26 4.50
N LEU A 400 1.81 -10.25 5.24
CA LEU A 400 0.49 -10.83 5.08
C LEU A 400 -0.36 -10.35 6.25
N ASP A 401 -1.34 -9.48 5.97
CA ASP A 401 -2.15 -8.77 6.95
C ASP A 401 -3.62 -9.17 6.82
N ASN A 402 -4.15 -9.83 7.86
CA ASN A 402 -5.53 -10.34 7.89
C ASN A 402 -5.83 -11.28 6.69
N VAL A 403 -4.86 -12.13 6.35
CA VAL A 403 -4.99 -13.13 5.28
C VAL A 403 -5.62 -14.40 5.83
N THR A 404 -6.61 -14.94 5.10
CA THR A 404 -7.36 -16.13 5.53
C THR A 404 -7.21 -17.30 4.56
N LYS A 405 -7.47 -18.51 5.09
CA LYS A 405 -7.40 -19.77 4.35
C LYS A 405 -6.06 -20.02 3.67
N GLY A 406 -4.96 -19.58 4.27
CA GLY A 406 -3.63 -19.82 3.73
C GLY A 406 -2.97 -21.08 4.30
N ASN A 407 -1.91 -21.54 3.66
CA ASN A 407 -0.99 -22.53 4.22
C ASN A 407 0.46 -22.23 3.82
N PHE A 408 1.42 -23.02 4.32
CA PHE A 408 2.84 -22.74 4.13
C PHE A 408 3.55 -23.76 3.25
N THR A 409 2.92 -24.82 2.76
CA THR A 409 3.65 -25.83 1.98
C THR A 409 3.61 -25.57 0.50
N ARG A 410 4.52 -26.19 -0.25
CA ARG A 410 4.50 -26.16 -1.73
C ARG A 410 4.84 -24.79 -2.32
N ASN A 411 5.62 -23.97 -1.59
CA ASN A 411 6.26 -22.79 -2.16
C ASN A 411 7.09 -23.19 -3.39
N GLY A 412 7.10 -22.32 -4.41
CA GLY A 412 7.94 -22.49 -5.58
C GLY A 412 9.43 -22.35 -5.28
N GLY A 413 10.26 -22.62 -6.30
CA GLY A 413 11.71 -22.42 -6.25
C GLY A 413 12.53 -23.69 -6.37
N ALA A 414 13.54 -23.64 -7.25
CA ALA A 414 14.57 -24.66 -7.28
C ALA A 414 15.36 -24.67 -5.95
N LYS A 415 15.86 -25.83 -5.51
CA LYS A 415 16.64 -25.94 -4.26
C LYS A 415 17.86 -25.02 -4.22
N SER A 416 18.47 -24.73 -5.36
CA SER A 416 19.59 -23.78 -5.46
C SER A 416 19.18 -22.33 -5.17
N ALA A 417 17.90 -21.98 -5.34
CA ALA A 417 17.37 -20.64 -5.13
C ALA A 417 17.03 -20.33 -3.65
N TYR A 418 17.25 -21.27 -2.74
CA TYR A 418 16.85 -21.11 -1.34
C TYR A 418 17.68 -20.03 -0.61
N PRO A 419 17.14 -19.47 0.49
CA PRO A 419 15.84 -19.76 1.10
C PRO A 419 14.60 -19.28 0.31
N ASN A 420 13.42 -19.83 0.65
CA ASN A 420 12.12 -19.41 0.11
C ASN A 420 11.80 -17.96 0.45
N SER A 421 12.15 -17.51 1.66
CA SER A 421 12.07 -16.12 2.10
C SER A 421 13.34 -15.70 2.84
N GLY A 422 13.77 -14.48 2.56
CA GLY A 422 14.68 -13.71 3.39
C GLY A 422 14.04 -13.26 4.71
N PRO A 423 14.71 -12.38 5.47
CA PRO A 423 14.29 -11.94 6.80
C PRO A 423 13.01 -11.09 6.75
N ASP A 424 12.45 -10.87 7.93
CA ASP A 424 11.36 -9.91 8.19
C ASP A 424 10.04 -10.20 7.45
N LEU A 425 9.82 -11.45 7.00
CA LEU A 425 8.52 -11.92 6.55
C LEU A 425 7.53 -11.94 7.72
N THR A 426 6.47 -11.13 7.63
CA THR A 426 5.52 -10.90 8.72
C THR A 426 4.15 -11.44 8.38
N PHE A 427 3.61 -12.27 9.27
CA PHE A 427 2.24 -12.75 9.26
C PHE A 427 1.48 -12.08 10.39
N TRP A 428 0.62 -11.12 10.05
CA TRP A 428 -0.23 -10.39 10.97
C TRP A 428 -1.68 -10.85 10.84
N ASN A 429 -2.25 -11.35 11.94
CA ASN A 429 -3.62 -11.89 11.98
C ASN A 429 -3.90 -12.93 10.87
N PHE A 430 -2.93 -13.82 10.62
CA PHE A 430 -3.03 -14.82 9.56
C PHE A 430 -3.80 -16.06 10.04
N GLU A 431 -4.83 -16.46 9.28
CA GLU A 431 -5.59 -17.69 9.52
C GLU A 431 -5.16 -18.80 8.56
N LYS A 432 -4.59 -19.87 9.12
CA LYS A 432 -4.19 -21.07 8.38
C LYS A 432 -5.37 -22.04 8.20
N ALA A 433 -5.55 -22.56 6.98
CA ALA A 433 -6.54 -23.60 6.65
C ALA A 433 -6.00 -24.66 5.67
N GLY A 434 -6.84 -25.64 5.29
CA GLY A 434 -6.59 -26.57 4.18
C GLY A 434 -5.52 -27.66 4.38
N GLU A 435 -4.61 -27.51 5.33
CA GLU A 435 -3.44 -28.39 5.44
C GLU A 435 -3.43 -29.31 6.67
N THR A 436 -2.94 -30.54 6.52
CA THR A 436 -2.75 -31.53 7.59
C THR A 436 -1.48 -31.31 8.42
N ARG A 437 -0.45 -30.66 7.88
CA ARG A 437 0.80 -30.40 8.61
C ARG A 437 0.58 -29.43 9.76
N SER A 438 1.07 -29.83 10.92
CA SER A 438 0.97 -29.12 12.19
C SER A 438 2.31 -28.70 12.76
N ASN A 439 3.46 -29.06 12.17
CA ASN A 439 4.77 -28.64 12.67
C ASN A 439 5.62 -28.09 11.53
N TYR A 440 6.21 -26.92 11.76
CA TYR A 440 7.06 -26.22 10.79
C TYR A 440 8.39 -25.88 11.45
N ASP A 441 9.47 -26.40 10.87
CA ASP A 441 10.82 -25.94 11.13
C ASP A 441 11.22 -25.05 9.94
N PHE A 442 11.16 -23.73 10.14
CA PHE A 442 11.35 -22.76 9.06
C PHE A 442 12.80 -22.65 8.59
N TRP A 443 13.76 -23.20 9.34
CA TRP A 443 15.17 -23.14 8.98
C TRP A 443 15.88 -24.47 9.22
N ASN A 444 15.69 -25.39 8.27
CA ASN A 444 16.37 -26.68 8.28
C ASN A 444 17.25 -26.85 7.02
N PRO A 445 18.52 -26.43 7.04
CA PRO A 445 19.39 -26.49 5.86
C PRO A 445 19.68 -27.92 5.39
N THR A 446 19.49 -28.93 6.24
CA THR A 446 19.66 -30.33 5.86
C THR A 446 18.45 -30.86 5.09
N GLN A 447 17.24 -30.63 5.59
CA GLN A 447 15.99 -31.13 4.97
C GLN A 447 15.49 -30.24 3.82
N GLN A 448 15.78 -28.93 3.87
CA GLN A 448 15.39 -27.92 2.88
C GLN A 448 13.88 -27.95 2.58
N PRO A 449 13.02 -27.76 3.59
CA PRO A 449 11.58 -27.79 3.38
C PRO A 449 11.12 -26.72 2.37
N LEU A 450 10.01 -26.95 1.68
CA LEU A 450 9.36 -25.99 0.77
C LEU A 450 8.67 -24.83 1.53
N TYR A 451 9.28 -24.37 2.62
CA TYR A 451 8.85 -23.27 3.50
C TYR A 451 10.07 -22.74 4.28
N THR A 452 11.24 -22.71 3.64
CA THR A 452 12.48 -22.27 4.30
C THR A 452 12.47 -20.75 4.41
N TYR A 453 12.04 -20.22 5.55
CA TYR A 453 11.91 -18.78 5.82
C TYR A 453 12.92 -18.37 6.89
N ALA A 454 13.65 -17.29 6.66
CA ALA A 454 14.57 -16.78 7.66
C ALA A 454 13.81 -16.06 8.78
N ARG A 455 13.62 -16.74 9.92
CA ARG A 455 13.04 -16.18 11.14
C ARG A 455 11.73 -15.39 10.89
N PRO A 456 10.70 -16.02 10.32
CA PRO A 456 9.41 -15.36 10.07
C PRO A 456 8.75 -14.89 11.37
N LEU A 457 7.95 -13.83 11.29
CA LEU A 457 7.25 -13.22 12.41
C LEU A 457 5.76 -13.59 12.36
N PHE A 458 5.20 -14.05 13.47
CA PHE A 458 3.79 -14.42 13.60
C PHE A 458 3.15 -13.63 14.74
N ILE A 459 2.16 -12.81 14.41
CA ILE A 459 1.39 -12.01 15.39
C ILE A 459 -0.08 -12.29 15.13
N GLY A 460 -0.80 -12.81 16.13
CA GLY A 460 -2.22 -13.13 15.94
C GLY A 460 -2.46 -14.36 15.06
N PHE A 461 -1.46 -15.24 14.90
CA PHE A 461 -1.60 -16.44 14.07
C PHE A 461 -2.70 -17.34 14.62
N SER A 462 -3.59 -17.82 13.75
CA SER A 462 -4.66 -18.74 14.10
C SER A 462 -4.73 -19.94 13.16
N SER A 463 -5.14 -21.08 13.72
CA SER A 463 -5.39 -22.31 12.97
C SER A 463 -6.56 -23.07 13.63
N PRO A 464 -7.81 -22.63 13.41
CA PRO A 464 -8.97 -23.13 14.13
C PRO A 464 -9.07 -24.66 14.16
N GLY A 465 -9.18 -25.22 15.37
CA GLY A 465 -9.33 -26.66 15.59
C GLY A 465 -8.05 -27.49 15.39
N LYS A 466 -6.88 -26.85 15.20
CA LYS A 466 -5.59 -27.53 15.06
C LYS A 466 -4.48 -26.80 15.81
N THR A 467 -3.74 -27.52 16.65
CA THR A 467 -2.49 -27.00 17.22
C THR A 467 -1.38 -27.04 16.18
N VAL A 468 -0.68 -25.92 16.00
CA VAL A 468 0.46 -25.81 15.07
C VAL A 468 1.71 -25.42 15.86
N GLY A 469 2.81 -26.16 15.73
CA GLY A 469 4.12 -25.84 16.30
C GLY A 469 5.05 -25.19 15.28
N PHE A 470 5.84 -24.21 15.74
CA PHE A 470 6.92 -23.58 14.99
C PHE A 470 8.28 -23.88 15.63
N ALA A 471 9.30 -23.95 14.79
CA ALA A 471 10.70 -23.88 15.16
C ALA A 471 11.42 -22.96 14.16
N ASN A 472 12.43 -22.24 14.64
CA ASN A 472 13.19 -21.24 13.87
C ASN A 472 12.34 -20.07 13.34
N GLU A 473 11.21 -19.78 14.00
CA GLU A 473 10.52 -18.50 13.93
C GLU A 473 11.33 -17.37 14.58
N GLY A 474 11.09 -16.13 14.16
CA GLY A 474 11.72 -14.94 14.74
C GLY A 474 10.92 -14.35 15.90
N LEU A 475 9.60 -14.29 15.75
CA LEU A 475 8.65 -13.78 16.74
C LEU A 475 7.35 -14.59 16.63
N ASP A 476 6.73 -14.89 17.76
CA ASP A 476 5.45 -15.59 17.84
C ASP A 476 4.67 -15.10 19.07
N GLU A 477 3.66 -14.26 18.84
CA GLU A 477 2.83 -13.69 19.89
C GLU A 477 1.33 -13.71 19.53
N LEU A 478 0.49 -13.69 20.57
CA LEU A 478 -0.98 -13.61 20.44
C LEU A 478 -1.61 -14.75 19.62
N ARG A 479 -1.08 -15.98 19.72
CA ARG A 479 -1.69 -17.15 19.04
C ARG A 479 -3.17 -17.32 19.39
N GLU A 480 -3.97 -17.61 18.36
CA GLU A 480 -5.42 -17.78 18.45
C GLU A 480 -6.15 -16.57 19.05
N GLN A 481 -5.52 -15.39 19.03
CA GLN A 481 -6.08 -14.12 19.51
C GLN A 481 -6.08 -13.11 18.36
N GLN A 482 -7.02 -12.17 18.40
CA GLN A 482 -7.04 -11.05 17.46
C GLN A 482 -6.12 -9.94 17.97
N PRO A 483 -5.06 -9.57 17.22
CA PRO A 483 -4.13 -8.53 17.65
C PRO A 483 -4.75 -7.14 17.49
N TYR A 484 -4.36 -6.22 18.38
CA TYR A 484 -4.49 -4.78 18.19
C TYR A 484 -3.11 -4.20 17.80
N PRO A 485 -3.02 -3.44 16.70
CA PRO A 485 -4.08 -3.11 15.74
C PRO A 485 -4.55 -4.33 14.93
N GLN A 486 -5.79 -4.31 14.44
CA GLN A 486 -6.31 -5.43 13.65
C GLN A 486 -5.57 -5.59 12.31
N SER A 487 -5.19 -4.47 11.69
CA SER A 487 -4.30 -4.43 10.53
C SER A 487 -3.06 -3.60 10.88
N LEU A 488 -1.89 -4.21 10.74
CA LEU A 488 -0.62 -3.53 10.93
C LEU A 488 -0.39 -2.46 9.86
N PHE A 489 -0.68 -2.79 8.59
CA PHE A 489 -0.50 -1.86 7.48
C PHE A 489 -1.32 -0.57 7.68
N GLU A 490 -2.60 -0.71 8.02
CA GLU A 490 -3.48 0.45 8.24
C GLU A 490 -3.02 1.30 9.42
N ALA A 491 -2.58 0.67 10.50
CA ALA A 491 -2.09 1.41 11.66
C ALA A 491 -0.79 2.17 11.35
N GLN A 492 0.16 1.53 10.67
CA GLN A 492 1.41 2.18 10.23
C GLN A 492 1.13 3.31 9.24
N LEU A 493 0.21 3.11 8.29
CA LEU A 493 -0.19 4.13 7.32
C LEU A 493 -0.81 5.35 8.01
N GLN A 494 -1.71 5.14 8.97
CA GLN A 494 -2.30 6.23 9.72
C GLN A 494 -1.27 6.97 10.58
N MET A 495 -0.36 6.24 11.24
CA MET A 495 0.75 6.87 11.97
C MET A 495 1.61 7.73 11.05
N ARG A 496 2.01 7.21 9.89
CA ARG A 496 2.82 7.95 8.92
C ARG A 496 2.11 9.19 8.37
N ARG A 497 0.82 9.10 8.08
CA ARG A 497 0.06 10.19 7.43
C ARG A 497 -0.53 11.21 8.39
N TYR A 498 -0.89 10.80 9.60
CA TYR A 498 -1.72 11.59 10.50
C TYR A 498 -1.17 11.67 11.93
N GLY A 499 -0.07 10.98 12.23
CA GLY A 499 0.55 10.99 13.56
C GLY A 499 -0.20 10.23 14.65
N ALA A 500 -1.28 9.54 14.29
CA ALA A 500 -2.07 8.72 15.20
C ALA A 500 -2.81 7.62 14.43
N TYR A 501 -3.16 6.52 15.09
CA TYR A 501 -4.02 5.48 14.58
C TYR A 501 -5.41 5.57 15.21
N HIS A 502 -6.46 5.59 14.37
CA HIS A 502 -7.85 5.56 14.82
C HIS A 502 -8.47 4.19 14.63
N SER A 503 -9.14 3.71 15.68
CA SER A 503 -10.04 2.55 15.61
C SER A 503 -11.35 2.87 16.34
N ALA A 504 -12.37 2.05 16.12
CA ALA A 504 -13.70 2.25 16.70
C ALA A 504 -14.38 0.93 17.03
N SER A 505 -15.47 1.01 17.81
CA SER A 505 -16.35 -0.12 18.14
C SER A 505 -16.92 -0.81 16.91
N SER A 506 -17.29 -0.04 15.90
CA SER A 506 -17.84 -0.51 14.64
C SER A 506 -17.75 0.59 13.57
N PHE A 507 -17.87 0.22 12.30
CA PHE A 507 -17.99 1.19 11.23
C PHE A 507 -18.70 0.60 10.00
N VAL A 508 -19.30 1.47 9.19
CA VAL A 508 -19.68 1.14 7.81
C VAL A 508 -18.47 1.34 6.90
N SER A 509 -18.31 0.48 5.88
CA SER A 509 -17.05 0.37 5.12
C SER A 509 -16.62 1.66 4.40
N ASN A 510 -17.56 2.51 4.00
CA ASN A 510 -17.31 3.79 3.36
C ASN A 510 -17.07 4.96 4.33
N HIS A 511 -17.27 4.75 5.63
CA HIS A 511 -17.02 5.74 6.70
C HIS A 511 -16.16 5.15 7.83
N PRO A 512 -14.92 4.70 7.52
CA PRO A 512 -14.03 4.10 8.50
C PRO A 512 -13.51 5.10 9.55
N PRO A 513 -12.99 4.62 10.70
CA PRO A 513 -12.51 5.48 11.80
C PRO A 513 -11.42 6.49 11.42
N VAL A 514 -10.60 6.16 10.41
CA VAL A 514 -9.55 7.05 9.88
C VAL A 514 -10.11 8.38 9.32
N HIS A 515 -11.38 8.41 8.90
CA HIS A 515 -12.03 9.64 8.46
C HIS A 515 -12.15 10.68 9.58
N ALA A 516 -12.16 10.25 10.85
CA ALA A 516 -12.12 11.17 11.99
C ALA A 516 -10.69 11.64 12.35
N ASN A 517 -9.66 11.20 11.61
CA ASN A 517 -8.26 11.56 11.80
C ASN A 517 -7.69 12.41 10.66
N ASN A 518 -8.16 12.18 9.44
CA ASN A 518 -7.53 12.63 8.19
C ASN A 518 -7.72 14.10 7.82
N LEU A 519 -8.26 14.93 8.73
CA LEU A 519 -8.47 16.38 8.57
C LEU A 519 -9.39 16.81 7.43
N ASN A 520 -10.01 15.89 6.70
CA ASN A 520 -10.93 16.21 5.62
C ASN A 520 -12.34 16.45 6.20
N PRO A 521 -12.87 17.70 6.17
CA PRO A 521 -14.16 18.02 6.77
C PRO A 521 -15.36 17.45 6.00
N SER A 522 -15.14 16.93 4.79
CA SER A 522 -16.17 16.34 3.93
C SER A 522 -16.38 14.84 4.18
N VAL A 523 -15.60 14.24 5.06
CA VAL A 523 -15.76 12.82 5.45
C VAL A 523 -15.91 12.69 6.96
N TYR A 524 -16.50 11.58 7.36
CA TYR A 524 -16.75 11.25 8.75
C TYR A 524 -16.61 9.74 8.98
N TRP A 525 -16.38 9.35 10.23
CA TRP A 525 -16.60 8.00 10.72
C TRP A 525 -18.08 7.81 11.05
N GLU A 526 -18.66 6.67 10.67
CA GLU A 526 -20.03 6.29 11.04
C GLU A 526 -20.08 4.91 11.67
N SER A 527 -20.71 4.78 12.84
CA SER A 527 -20.93 3.49 13.48
C SER A 527 -21.96 2.64 12.73
N SER A 528 -21.77 1.32 12.66
CA SER A 528 -22.69 0.44 11.94
C SER A 528 -23.99 0.11 12.69
N HIS A 529 -24.12 0.59 13.92
CA HIS A 529 -25.29 0.41 14.78
C HIS A 529 -25.64 1.75 15.44
N ALA A 530 -26.73 1.76 16.22
CA ALA A 530 -27.14 2.90 17.04
C ALA A 530 -25.98 3.42 17.91
N GLY A 531 -25.90 4.75 18.05
CA GLY A 531 -24.77 5.46 18.62
C GLY A 531 -24.50 5.19 20.11
N LEU A 532 -25.50 4.75 20.87
CA LEU A 532 -25.34 4.45 22.30
C LEU A 532 -24.29 3.35 22.52
N GLY A 533 -23.27 3.64 23.31
CA GLY A 533 -22.17 2.73 23.62
C GLY A 533 -21.12 2.59 22.50
N GLN A 534 -21.31 3.26 21.36
CA GLN A 534 -20.27 3.33 20.32
C GLN A 534 -19.10 4.17 20.83
N TRP A 535 -17.89 3.78 20.42
CA TRP A 535 -16.67 4.45 20.79
C TRP A 535 -15.74 4.62 19.61
N ILE A 536 -14.95 5.69 19.66
CA ILE A 536 -13.79 5.91 18.80
C ILE A 536 -12.56 6.14 19.68
N MET A 537 -11.43 5.61 19.25
CA MET A 537 -10.17 5.65 19.97
C MET A 537 -9.07 6.23 19.06
N THR A 538 -8.24 7.08 19.65
CA THR A 538 -6.99 7.58 19.08
C THR A 538 -5.83 6.94 19.84
N ASP A 539 -4.94 6.28 19.11
CA ASP A 539 -3.64 5.79 19.60
C ASP A 539 -2.54 6.66 19.00
N LEU A 540 -1.81 7.37 19.85
CA LEU A 540 -0.72 8.28 19.49
C LEU A 540 0.61 7.54 19.29
N GLY A 541 0.63 6.22 19.44
CA GLY A 541 1.80 5.36 19.27
C GLY A 541 2.72 5.35 20.49
N THR A 542 2.93 6.51 21.09
CA THR A 542 3.71 6.72 22.32
C THR A 542 3.00 7.70 23.25
N PRO A 543 3.35 7.75 24.55
CA PRO A 543 2.75 8.72 25.47
C PRO A 543 3.07 10.17 25.08
N TYR A 544 2.05 11.04 25.13
CA TYR A 544 2.15 12.49 25.01
C TYR A 544 1.43 13.18 26.18
N GLU A 545 1.82 14.42 26.48
CA GLU A 545 1.06 15.29 27.37
C GLU A 545 -0.20 15.79 26.65
N VAL A 546 -1.37 15.47 27.19
CA VAL A 546 -2.69 15.79 26.62
C VAL A 546 -3.52 16.57 27.65
N LEU A 547 -4.09 17.68 27.21
CA LEU A 547 -4.92 18.60 28.00
C LEU A 547 -6.41 18.32 27.88
N GLY A 548 -6.81 17.63 26.82
CA GLY A 548 -8.20 17.48 26.44
C GLY A 548 -8.36 16.83 25.08
N VAL A 549 -9.57 16.93 24.52
CA VAL A 549 -9.89 16.45 23.17
C VAL A 549 -10.67 17.47 22.36
N TYR A 550 -10.44 17.47 21.05
CA TYR A 550 -11.27 18.15 20.07
C TYR A 550 -12.20 17.15 19.39
N LEU A 551 -13.48 17.49 19.32
CA LEU A 551 -14.52 16.70 18.69
C LEU A 551 -15.22 17.54 17.63
N ALA A 552 -15.46 16.98 16.45
CA ALA A 552 -16.33 17.57 15.44
C ALA A 552 -17.29 16.51 14.91
N PHE A 553 -18.54 16.91 14.71
CA PHE A 553 -19.64 15.99 14.41
C PHE A 553 -20.20 16.27 13.02
N GLU A 554 -20.65 15.23 12.32
CA GLU A 554 -21.46 15.41 11.11
C GLU A 554 -22.86 15.88 11.51
N GLU A 555 -23.42 15.25 12.54
CA GLU A 555 -24.72 15.54 13.11
C GLU A 555 -24.66 15.47 14.65
N MET A 556 -25.29 16.43 15.32
CA MET A 556 -25.24 16.56 16.79
C MET A 556 -26.38 15.83 17.50
N ASN A 557 -26.28 14.51 17.56
CA ASN A 557 -27.32 13.60 18.10
C ASN A 557 -26.96 13.01 19.48
N ILE A 558 -25.84 13.45 20.07
CA ILE A 558 -25.33 13.00 21.38
C ILE A 558 -25.85 13.94 22.47
N GLU A 559 -26.31 13.37 23.59
CA GLU A 559 -26.63 14.12 24.80
C GLU A 559 -25.48 14.06 25.80
N LYS A 560 -24.91 12.88 26.04
CA LYS A 560 -23.81 12.66 27.00
C LYS A 560 -22.73 11.76 26.41
N LEU A 561 -21.48 12.08 26.72
CA LEU A 561 -20.34 11.24 26.39
C LEU A 561 -19.33 11.16 27.55
N ARG A 562 -18.42 10.20 27.44
CA ARG A 562 -17.28 10.01 28.34
C ARG A 562 -16.00 9.96 27.51
N VAL A 563 -14.94 10.61 28.00
CA VAL A 563 -13.58 10.49 27.48
C VAL A 563 -12.72 9.75 28.50
N GLU A 564 -12.03 8.73 28.03
CA GLU A 564 -11.12 7.90 28.81
C GLU A 564 -9.71 7.98 28.23
N ILE A 565 -8.70 7.85 29.10
CA ILE A 565 -7.28 7.82 28.76
C ILE A 565 -6.68 6.49 29.21
N TRP A 566 -5.66 6.00 28.51
CA TRP A 566 -4.95 4.78 28.86
C TRP A 566 -3.73 5.09 29.74
N ASP A 567 -3.60 4.42 30.88
CA ASP A 567 -2.50 4.58 31.85
C ASP A 567 -1.48 3.42 31.84
N ASP A 568 -1.41 2.68 30.74
CA ASP A 568 -0.63 1.44 30.55
C ASP A 568 -1.19 0.19 31.25
N SER A 569 -2.23 0.33 32.08
CA SER A 569 -2.87 -0.80 32.76
C SER A 569 -4.38 -0.88 32.56
N SER A 570 -5.04 0.28 32.49
CA SER A 570 -6.49 0.38 32.41
C SER A 570 -6.95 1.72 31.84
N TRP A 571 -8.22 1.76 31.45
CA TRP A 571 -8.88 2.99 31.03
C TRP A 571 -9.28 3.82 32.24
N GLN A 572 -8.76 5.04 32.33
CA GLN A 572 -9.11 6.02 33.36
C GLN A 572 -10.06 7.06 32.79
N LYS A 573 -11.08 7.44 33.55
CA LYS A 573 -11.99 8.51 33.15
C LYS A 573 -11.30 9.86 33.25
N ALA A 574 -11.20 10.57 32.13
CA ALA A 574 -10.62 11.91 32.05
C ALA A 574 -11.70 13.01 31.97
N TRP A 575 -12.86 12.71 31.39
CA TRP A 575 -13.99 13.64 31.29
C TRP A 575 -15.32 12.87 31.13
N GLU A 576 -16.42 13.41 31.64
CA GLU A 576 -17.77 12.91 31.40
C GLU A 576 -18.80 14.01 31.62
N GLY A 577 -19.77 14.14 30.73
CA GLY A 577 -20.76 15.19 30.85
C GLY A 577 -21.72 15.29 29.67
N GLU A 578 -22.65 16.24 29.80
CA GLU A 578 -23.53 16.67 28.72
C GLU A 578 -22.74 17.52 27.70
N VAL A 579 -23.09 17.40 26.43
CA VAL A 579 -22.49 18.18 25.34
C VAL A 579 -23.46 19.23 24.81
N SER A 580 -22.96 20.44 24.55
CA SER A 580 -23.76 21.52 23.95
C SER A 580 -24.08 21.22 22.49
N GLU A 581 -25.09 21.88 21.92
CA GLU A 581 -25.52 21.70 20.53
C GLU A 581 -24.58 22.30 19.46
N GLN A 582 -23.29 22.43 19.76
CA GLN A 582 -22.29 22.94 18.82
C GLN A 582 -21.76 21.80 17.96
N GLU A 583 -21.54 22.08 16.68
CA GLU A 583 -20.99 21.10 15.70
C GLU A 583 -19.54 20.69 15.99
N ALA A 584 -18.83 21.46 16.82
CA ALA A 584 -17.49 21.14 17.30
C ALA A 584 -17.31 21.58 18.76
N LEU A 585 -16.53 20.80 19.52
CA LEU A 585 -16.32 20.97 20.95
C LEU A 585 -14.85 20.76 21.31
N GLN A 586 -14.35 21.56 22.25
CA GLN A 586 -13.10 21.31 22.94
C GLN A 586 -13.42 20.93 24.39
N LEU A 587 -13.01 19.74 24.81
CA LEU A 587 -13.23 19.22 26.15
C LEU A 587 -11.90 19.14 26.88
N TYR A 588 -11.74 19.89 27.96
CA TYR A 588 -10.52 19.92 28.76
C TYR A 588 -10.63 18.98 29.95
N PHE A 589 -9.53 18.29 30.26
CA PHE A 589 -9.39 17.44 31.43
C PHE A 589 -9.11 18.29 32.67
N ASP A 590 -9.49 17.79 33.86
CA ASP A 590 -9.23 18.48 35.13
C ASP A 590 -7.72 18.68 35.39
N SER A 591 -6.89 17.81 34.83
CA SER A 591 -5.44 17.92 34.84
C SER A 591 -4.85 17.34 33.57
N LYS A 592 -3.66 17.80 33.19
CA LYS A 592 -2.92 17.25 32.05
C LYS A 592 -2.67 15.76 32.27
N ALA A 593 -2.84 14.96 31.22
CA ALA A 593 -2.63 13.52 31.23
C ALA A 593 -1.43 13.17 30.34
N ASN A 594 -0.48 12.39 30.85
CA ASN A 594 0.53 11.75 29.99
C ASN A 594 -0.04 10.41 29.53
N THR A 595 -0.49 10.32 28.28
CA THR A 595 -1.18 9.13 27.77
C THR A 595 -0.85 8.87 26.31
N ARG A 596 -0.86 7.59 25.93
CA ARG A 596 -0.73 7.16 24.55
C ARG A 596 -2.08 7.03 23.84
N LYS A 597 -3.16 6.65 24.54
CA LYS A 597 -4.45 6.37 23.92
C LYS A 597 -5.57 7.13 24.59
N LEU A 598 -6.51 7.60 23.79
CA LEU A 598 -7.72 8.27 24.24
C LEU A 598 -8.92 7.61 23.59
N ARG A 599 -10.03 7.48 24.31
CA ARG A 599 -11.27 6.91 23.81
C ARG A 599 -12.46 7.78 24.18
N MET A 600 -13.26 8.14 23.20
CA MET A 600 -14.58 8.73 23.43
C MET A 600 -15.64 7.65 23.33
N THR A 601 -16.58 7.60 24.27
CA THR A 601 -17.72 6.68 24.30
C THR A 601 -19.01 7.46 24.52
N VAL A 602 -20.03 7.20 23.70
CA VAL A 602 -21.35 7.81 23.87
C VAL A 602 -22.12 7.10 24.99
N THR A 603 -22.57 7.86 25.99
CA THR A 603 -23.27 7.36 27.17
C THR A 603 -24.77 7.72 27.19
N SER A 604 -25.19 8.72 26.41
CA SER A 604 -26.59 9.03 26.14
C SER A 604 -26.78 9.71 24.78
N MET A 605 -27.85 9.34 24.08
CA MET A 605 -28.28 9.97 22.82
C MET A 605 -29.40 10.98 23.10
N LYS A 606 -29.55 12.00 22.26
CA LYS A 606 -30.67 12.94 22.36
C LYS A 606 -32.01 12.22 22.15
N GLN A 607 -33.05 12.71 22.82
CA GLN A 607 -34.39 12.19 22.67
C GLN A 607 -34.84 12.24 21.19
N GLY A 608 -35.30 11.12 20.66
CA GLY A 608 -35.72 10.97 19.26
C GLY A 608 -34.62 10.50 18.30
N HIS A 609 -33.36 10.45 18.75
CA HIS A 609 -32.20 10.01 17.97
C HIS A 609 -31.56 8.71 18.48
N GLU A 610 -32.21 7.99 19.40
CA GLU A 610 -31.62 6.84 20.11
C GLU A 610 -31.30 5.65 19.20
N SER A 611 -31.96 5.56 18.04
CA SER A 611 -31.73 4.51 17.04
C SER A 611 -30.74 4.92 15.95
N GLU A 612 -30.30 6.17 15.93
CA GLU A 612 -29.44 6.69 14.87
C GLU A 612 -27.98 6.30 15.07
N PRO A 613 -27.21 6.12 13.99
CA PRO A 613 -25.78 5.89 14.09
C PRO A 613 -25.03 7.14 14.56
N LEU A 614 -23.84 6.93 15.11
CA LEU A 614 -22.93 7.99 15.50
C LEU A 614 -22.08 8.43 14.30
N ARG A 615 -21.99 9.74 14.03
CA ARG A 615 -21.20 10.31 12.93
C ARG A 615 -20.22 11.38 13.41
N ILE A 616 -18.92 11.09 13.33
CA ILE A 616 -17.84 11.97 13.83
C ILE A 616 -16.92 12.37 12.68
N ARG A 617 -16.79 13.68 12.45
CA ARG A 617 -15.83 14.28 11.51
C ARG A 617 -14.42 14.36 12.09
N SER A 618 -14.28 14.52 13.40
CA SER A 618 -12.95 14.60 14.03
C SER A 618 -12.97 14.15 15.49
N PHE A 619 -11.93 13.43 15.91
CA PHE A 619 -11.60 13.17 17.31
C PHE A 619 -10.08 13.29 17.50
N LYS A 620 -9.61 14.28 18.26
CA LYS A 620 -8.17 14.57 18.37
C LYS A 620 -7.74 14.86 19.79
N ALA A 621 -6.51 14.48 20.14
CA ALA A 621 -5.87 14.92 21.37
C ALA A 621 -5.50 16.42 21.28
N LEU A 622 -5.77 17.18 22.34
CA LEU A 622 -5.30 18.56 22.49
C LEU A 622 -4.01 18.55 23.32
N GLN A 623 -2.85 18.80 22.70
CA GLN A 623 -1.55 18.82 23.39
C GLN A 623 -1.16 20.22 23.89
N HIS A 624 -1.77 21.27 23.33
CA HIS A 624 -1.55 22.66 23.69
C HIS A 624 -2.87 23.38 23.98
N LEU A 625 -2.84 24.40 24.85
CA LEU A 625 -4.00 25.24 25.10
C LEU A 625 -4.25 26.08 23.85
N ASP A 626 -5.38 25.85 23.18
CA ASP A 626 -5.82 26.75 22.13
C ASP A 626 -6.38 28.01 22.78
N THR A 627 -5.49 28.97 23.06
CA THR A 627 -5.89 30.28 23.61
C THR A 627 -6.43 31.21 22.52
N SER A 628 -6.63 30.73 21.29
CA SER A 628 -7.13 31.53 20.18
C SER A 628 -8.63 31.30 19.96
N SER A 629 -9.45 32.11 20.64
CA SER A 629 -10.69 32.56 20.01
C SER A 629 -10.29 33.22 18.69
N SER A 630 -10.56 32.57 17.55
CA SER A 630 -10.26 33.05 16.20
C SER A 630 -8.83 33.59 16.02
N SER A 631 -7.84 32.73 15.78
CA SER A 631 -6.54 33.20 15.32
C SER A 631 -6.66 33.74 13.90
N GLU A 632 -6.76 35.06 13.79
CA GLU A 632 -6.43 35.81 12.58
C GLU A 632 -4.99 35.44 12.15
N ILE A 633 -4.87 34.71 11.05
CA ILE A 633 -3.61 34.59 10.32
C ILE A 633 -3.33 35.97 9.71
N ASN A 634 -2.48 36.74 10.37
CA ASN A 634 -2.10 38.07 9.92
C ASN A 634 -0.99 37.96 8.87
N PHE A 635 -1.32 38.19 7.61
CA PHE A 635 -0.34 38.33 6.54
C PHE A 635 0.18 39.78 6.54
N SER A 636 1.47 39.98 6.80
CA SER A 636 2.08 41.31 6.70
C SER A 636 2.94 41.41 5.44
N ARG A 637 2.79 42.51 4.71
CA ARG A 637 3.62 42.82 3.54
C ARG A 637 4.95 43.40 4.00
N GLN A 638 6.05 42.71 3.76
CA GLN A 638 7.39 43.30 3.89
C GLN A 638 7.93 43.68 2.51
N GLY A 639 8.29 44.96 2.35
CA GLY A 639 9.11 45.44 1.24
C GLY A 639 8.36 45.99 0.03
N ASN A 640 9.02 46.94 -0.65
CA ASN A 640 8.62 47.51 -1.92
C ASN A 640 9.47 46.88 -3.04
N GLY A 641 9.05 45.71 -3.53
CA GLY A 641 9.63 45.08 -4.71
C GLY A 641 9.72 43.55 -4.56
N ASN A 642 9.01 42.83 -5.43
CA ASN A 642 8.77 41.40 -5.47
C ASN A 642 7.95 40.82 -4.30
N THR A 643 6.89 40.10 -4.67
CA THR A 643 5.76 39.69 -3.84
C THR A 643 6.13 38.51 -2.96
N THR A 644 6.61 38.77 -1.74
CA THR A 644 6.80 37.74 -0.72
C THR A 644 5.82 37.99 0.42
N TRP A 645 4.97 37.00 0.70
CA TRP A 645 4.09 36.99 1.87
C TRP A 645 4.67 36.02 2.90
N SER A 646 4.86 36.49 4.13
CA SER A 646 5.37 35.65 5.23
C SER A 646 4.21 35.24 6.14
N LEU A 647 4.10 33.93 6.43
CA LEU A 647 3.24 33.44 7.50
C LEU A 647 3.96 33.68 8.84
N ILE A 648 3.40 34.53 9.70
CA ILE A 648 3.92 34.74 11.06
C ILE A 648 3.10 33.87 12.00
N VAL A 649 3.64 32.70 12.37
CA VAL A 649 3.13 31.87 13.46
C VAL A 649 3.69 32.44 14.76
N ARG A 650 2.86 32.80 15.74
CA ARG A 650 3.36 33.35 17.02
C ARG A 650 4.03 32.23 17.84
N GLU A 651 5.03 32.64 18.65
CA GLU A 651 5.71 31.77 19.62
C GLU A 651 4.68 31.00 20.47
N GLY A 652 4.79 29.67 20.45
CA GLY A 652 3.92 28.75 21.21
C GLY A 652 2.84 28.03 20.40
N SER A 653 2.73 28.25 19.09
CA SER A 653 1.85 27.47 18.20
C SER A 653 2.65 26.35 17.51
N ASP A 654 2.14 25.12 17.52
CA ASP A 654 2.72 23.99 16.78
C ASP A 654 2.48 24.16 15.27
N PRO A 655 3.53 24.31 14.45
CA PRO A 655 3.42 24.47 13.00
C PRO A 655 2.84 23.24 12.29
N ALA A 656 2.88 22.05 12.91
CA ALA A 656 2.39 20.81 12.31
C ALA A 656 0.86 20.78 12.13
N ILE A 657 0.13 21.69 12.78
CA ILE A 657 -1.33 21.82 12.66
C ILE A 657 -1.73 22.42 11.29
N TYR A 658 -0.81 23.07 10.58
CA TYR A 658 -1.13 23.97 9.46
C TYR A 658 -0.69 23.49 8.06
N ALA A 659 -0.34 22.22 7.88
CA ALA A 659 0.06 21.67 6.58
C ALA A 659 -0.83 20.47 6.14
N PRO A 660 -1.37 20.43 4.91
CA PRO A 660 -1.77 21.54 4.04
C PRO A 660 -3.24 21.90 4.33
N SER A 661 -3.47 23.04 4.98
CA SER A 661 -4.82 23.56 5.18
C SER A 661 -5.18 24.57 4.10
N VAL A 662 -6.41 24.50 3.59
CA VAL A 662 -7.04 25.56 2.80
C VAL A 662 -7.59 26.59 3.77
N PHE A 663 -7.18 27.86 3.66
CA PHE A 663 -7.63 28.93 4.55
C PHE A 663 -8.57 29.92 3.83
N GLU A 664 -9.66 30.33 4.48
CA GLU A 664 -10.53 31.41 4.02
C GLU A 664 -10.01 32.75 4.56
N SER A 665 -9.64 33.69 3.69
CA SER A 665 -9.22 35.03 4.09
C SER A 665 -10.33 36.06 3.85
N LYS A 666 -10.81 36.71 4.92
CA LYS A 666 -11.79 37.82 4.83
C LYS A 666 -11.23 39.07 4.15
N ASP A 667 -9.91 39.28 4.21
CA ASP A 667 -9.25 40.45 3.59
C ASP A 667 -8.96 40.25 2.10
N LEU A 668 -8.79 39.00 1.64
CA LEU A 668 -8.45 38.68 0.25
C LEU A 668 -9.64 38.22 -0.61
N ARG A 669 -10.83 38.00 -0.02
CA ARG A 669 -12.03 37.46 -0.70
C ARG A 669 -11.71 36.24 -1.58
N GLY A 670 -11.00 35.25 -1.02
CA GLY A 670 -10.64 34.02 -1.73
C GLY A 670 -9.98 32.98 -0.81
N TRP A 671 -9.74 31.79 -1.36
CA TRP A 671 -9.07 30.65 -0.72
C TRP A 671 -7.58 30.63 -1.08
N ILE A 672 -6.72 30.26 -0.13
CA ILE A 672 -5.28 30.03 -0.36
C ILE A 672 -4.98 28.57 0.01
N GLU A 673 -4.33 27.86 -0.90
CA GLU A 673 -3.79 26.51 -0.69
C GLU A 673 -2.27 26.62 -0.50
N LEU A 674 -1.74 26.09 0.62
CA LEU A 674 -0.30 26.05 0.85
C LEU A 674 0.29 24.79 0.19
N ASN A 675 1.31 24.98 -0.64
CA ASN A 675 2.00 23.90 -1.35
C ASN A 675 2.68 22.93 -0.35
N PRO A 676 2.68 21.61 -0.58
CA PRO A 676 3.24 20.61 0.34
C PRO A 676 4.78 20.65 0.47
N GLU A 677 5.47 21.58 -0.18
CA GLU A 677 6.95 21.70 -0.19
C GLU A 677 7.52 22.77 0.76
N ALA A 678 6.74 23.27 1.71
CA ALA A 678 7.26 24.20 2.71
C ALA A 678 8.32 23.50 3.59
N THR A 679 9.47 24.15 3.80
CA THR A 679 10.53 23.64 4.69
C THR A 679 10.64 24.51 5.92
N PHE A 680 10.68 23.89 7.10
CA PHE A 680 10.83 24.57 8.38
C PHE A 680 12.31 24.66 8.74
N ASP A 681 12.80 25.89 8.94
CA ASP A 681 14.16 26.16 9.39
C ASP A 681 14.18 26.26 10.92
N LEU A 682 14.86 25.29 11.55
CA LEU A 682 14.99 25.17 13.01
C LEU A 682 15.85 26.27 13.64
N ASP A 683 16.78 26.87 12.89
CA ASP A 683 17.66 27.91 13.42
C ASP A 683 16.97 29.28 13.44
N THR A 684 16.01 29.51 12.54
CA THR A 684 15.31 30.79 12.40
C THR A 684 13.84 30.74 12.83
N ASN A 685 13.33 29.56 13.17
CA ASN A 685 11.94 29.32 13.55
C ASN A 685 10.94 29.84 12.50
N SER A 686 11.27 29.64 11.22
CA SER A 686 10.52 30.20 10.10
C SER A 686 10.32 29.21 8.95
N TRP A 687 9.23 29.37 8.21
CA TRP A 687 8.96 28.60 6.99
C TRP A 687 9.63 29.24 5.79
N THR A 688 10.39 28.45 5.05
CA THR A 688 10.97 28.85 3.76
C THR A 688 10.21 28.13 2.64
N LEU A 689 9.56 28.91 1.78
CA LEU A 689 8.94 28.42 0.55
C LEU A 689 9.98 28.45 -0.58
N PRO A 690 10.20 27.35 -1.33
CA PRO A 690 11.03 27.40 -2.51
C PRO A 690 10.33 28.24 -3.59
N ILE A 691 10.89 29.41 -3.91
CA ILE A 691 10.41 30.23 -5.03
C ILE A 691 10.92 29.60 -6.32
N ALA A 692 10.05 28.96 -7.09
CA ALA A 692 10.27 28.76 -8.53
C ALA A 692 8.95 28.50 -9.30
N ARG A 693 8.26 29.60 -9.63
CA ARG A 693 7.31 29.88 -10.75
C ARG A 693 6.06 30.64 -10.26
N PRO A 694 5.48 31.53 -11.08
CA PRO A 694 4.35 32.32 -10.66
C PRO A 694 3.15 31.40 -10.39
N VAL A 695 2.55 31.54 -9.22
CA VAL A 695 1.24 30.97 -8.91
C VAL A 695 0.23 31.60 -9.87
N GLU A 696 -0.25 30.85 -10.85
CA GLU A 696 -1.48 31.22 -11.55
C GLU A 696 -2.65 31.07 -10.55
N ALA A 697 -3.06 32.19 -9.96
CA ALA A 697 -4.29 32.25 -9.20
C ALA A 697 -5.48 32.24 -10.18
N THR A 698 -6.20 31.12 -10.26
CA THR A 698 -7.45 31.05 -11.01
C THR A 698 -8.56 31.74 -10.21
N PHE A 699 -8.93 32.96 -10.62
CA PHE A 699 -9.98 33.75 -9.98
C PHE A 699 -11.38 33.29 -10.41
N TRP A 700 -12.11 32.56 -9.57
CA TRP A 700 -13.55 32.37 -9.75
C TRP A 700 -14.33 33.54 -9.15
N ARG A 701 -14.77 34.49 -9.99
CA ARG A 701 -15.81 35.44 -9.59
C ARG A 701 -17.17 34.75 -9.67
N GLY A 702 -17.68 34.27 -8.54
CA GLY A 702 -19.10 33.99 -8.41
C GLY A 702 -19.91 35.26 -8.66
N ASN A 703 -20.80 35.24 -9.65
CA ASN A 703 -21.74 36.33 -9.94
C ASN A 703 -22.59 36.62 -8.69
N ARG A 704 -22.32 37.74 -8.00
CA ARG A 704 -23.32 38.38 -7.15
C ARG A 704 -24.22 39.21 -8.05
N ASN A 705 -25.51 38.85 -8.08
CA ASN A 705 -26.58 39.71 -8.58
C ASN A 705 -26.47 41.10 -7.93
N PRO A 706 -26.45 42.20 -8.70
CA PRO A 706 -26.53 43.53 -8.12
C PRO A 706 -28.00 43.88 -7.89
N GLY A 707 -28.50 43.64 -6.68
CA GLY A 707 -29.83 44.11 -6.28
C GLY A 707 -30.49 43.29 -5.18
N ASN A 708 -30.14 43.63 -3.93
CA ASN A 708 -30.89 43.55 -2.65
C ASN A 708 -30.00 43.08 -1.50
#